data_AF-A0A2W1N035-F1
#
_entry.id   AF-A0A2W1N035-F1
#
_cell.length_a   1.000
_cell.length_b   1.000
_cell.length_c   1.000
_cell.angle_alpha   90.00
_cell.angle_beta   90.00
_cell.angle_gamma   90.00
#
_symmetry.space_group_name_H-M   'P 1'
#
loop_
_entity.id
_entity.type
_entity.pdbx_description
1 polymer ?
#
loop_
_entity_poly.entity_id
_entity_poly.type
_entity_poly.pdbx_seq_one_letter_code
_entity_poly.pdbx_strand_id
1 'polypeptide(L)'
;MSFLLRVFYAILCLSSFYSFSTQIIVVNTNEIGLGSLRQATYDAVSGDTISFDPSLISSSSVRIMLDSSIVLNKNISIKGLYNATDTLYLSGSNSTNIINASYTAEIKLDSLVLIHGNSSFIEGGGLNFYNVDTISIENCVIQFCSSTGSGGGIKIWSNGAFSYDVAYVTILNTIVENNTANVAAGVSISAPYSQIKIADCLFKNNIANLNMAGGGIQIFSDDSTDIEINHSEFDSNIADSGAGLSLIGSPHRISLFKSIFKNNVSADYGGGIGGSGSGLFIQLDSCLFTENKAHLGAAISTLSTSYIGVNNSEFIKNHAFSGGAIHTHSGSVGLGPTFIVNHCQFEDNSADFFGGSIYTLKHVEIMDSNFSLDSADYGGSVYCVSAKVSKSTFSDSYAEVKGGSIYTRSGNPSLDVIHSSFYNNEALYGGAIAMAANFSSGYNLGAMQIDSSEIFNNSADYGGAIHMYVTDGFSGNSAGSMHINTSKIYNNNANLDGGAIHMSSSRINGTNLSNTTEIEVYNSTIDNNAAINNGGAIYSGHFDIGKPINHVTINYSTISNNSAANGGGIYAKSKGSSRARVKVQTNSSSLINNAALNDGGAIYAWAESTYSESDLEINNSTIYDNSAVGIGGGLFSYGSWNSAVFDSEITPSSSILANNGLNGIYNNQNPTLHSLGNNIFSTNNIAGSHAADTLGVSLSAINLSPLQSNGGFTQTRMPYLSSIAIDFGNLLDSTDAQNVAIVGQRDCGAAEFCASTSSIDSIFACDSIVWQDGITYSSNNHTATYFLQNANGCDSIIHLNLTIGTTVHIDSFIVCDSLTWINGLTYSQNNDSAFVVYTNHLGCDSIVFLNLTIADKYADTIYVDTCDFYTWTNGITYNVSTNNVSDTLTSIYGCDSIIYLNLVIRNSDTTSALINSCAEYTWIDGITYTSSNNTATYILNNINGCDSIIYLHLTIDSIDTEVTHNQGTLIASATNATYQWLDCNENYNLIPGEINQSYHPIVNGNYAVAITYNSCVDTSQCLVVAGIGFNEVDNSAIFSIHPNPTTGELILDGKISEIDQILIINPMGQVIFRSNNAKTLNGKIYLDGPSGLYFIRILSQNEWLTYKVLKN
;
A
#
# COMPACT_ATOMS: atom_id res chain seq x y z
N MET A 1 -36.25 57.01 -18.86
CA MET A 1 -36.84 56.16 -19.92
C MET A 1 -35.90 54.98 -20.25
N SER A 2 -35.48 54.22 -19.24
CA SER A 2 -34.45 53.15 -19.34
C SER A 2 -34.77 51.98 -18.39
N PHE A 3 -35.46 52.26 -17.27
CA PHE A 3 -35.93 51.22 -16.34
C PHE A 3 -37.13 50.42 -16.88
N LEU A 4 -38.08 51.07 -17.56
CA LEU A 4 -39.22 50.39 -18.19
C LEU A 4 -38.84 49.54 -19.41
N LEU A 5 -37.73 49.84 -20.10
CA LEU A 5 -37.25 49.05 -21.24
C LEU A 5 -36.50 47.78 -20.78
N ARG A 6 -35.86 47.82 -19.60
CA ARG A 6 -35.21 46.64 -18.98
C ARG A 6 -36.21 45.69 -18.33
N VAL A 7 -37.29 46.20 -17.76
CA VAL A 7 -38.39 45.35 -17.25
C VAL A 7 -39.19 44.71 -18.39
N PHE A 8 -39.33 45.38 -19.54
CA PHE A 8 -39.96 44.77 -20.73
C PHE A 8 -39.10 43.65 -21.35
N TYR A 9 -37.76 43.76 -21.34
CA TYR A 9 -36.87 42.66 -21.76
C TYR A 9 -36.81 41.51 -20.75
N ALA A 10 -36.91 41.78 -19.44
CA ALA A 10 -37.00 40.73 -18.43
C ALA A 10 -38.33 39.96 -18.50
N ILE A 11 -39.44 40.63 -18.84
CA ILE A 11 -40.76 39.99 -18.98
C ILE A 11 -40.92 39.27 -20.34
N LEU A 12 -40.21 39.70 -21.40
CA LEU A 12 -40.15 38.97 -22.68
C LEU A 12 -39.24 37.74 -22.68
N CYS A 13 -38.33 37.59 -21.70
CA CYS A 13 -37.62 36.33 -21.44
C CYS A 13 -38.34 35.40 -20.45
N LEU A 14 -39.46 35.83 -19.85
CA LEU A 14 -40.31 35.00 -18.98
C LEU A 14 -41.38 34.22 -19.75
N SER A 15 -41.34 34.24 -21.09
CA SER A 15 -42.16 33.42 -21.97
C SER A 15 -41.31 32.70 -23.02
N SER A 16 -40.38 31.87 -22.56
CA SER A 16 -39.84 30.76 -23.35
C SER A 16 -39.57 29.58 -22.41
N PHE A 17 -40.59 28.72 -22.33
CA PHE A 17 -40.59 27.36 -21.82
C PHE A 17 -39.97 27.12 -20.43
N TYR A 18 -40.83 27.06 -19.41
CA TYR A 18 -40.70 26.00 -18.41
C TYR A 18 -40.70 24.67 -19.17
N SER A 19 -39.53 24.16 -19.55
CA SER A 19 -39.41 22.77 -19.95
C SER A 19 -39.48 21.97 -18.67
N PHE A 20 -40.59 21.25 -18.46
CA PHE A 20 -40.57 20.15 -17.51
C PHE A 20 -39.45 19.21 -17.96
N SER A 21 -38.55 18.82 -17.05
CA SER A 21 -37.62 17.72 -17.32
C SER A 21 -38.46 16.49 -17.62
N THR A 22 -38.41 16.01 -18.86
CA THR A 22 -39.14 14.83 -19.30
C THR A 22 -38.20 13.64 -19.44
N GLN A 23 -38.72 12.45 -19.16
CA GLN A 23 -38.00 11.21 -19.38
C GLN A 23 -38.32 10.69 -20.77
N ILE A 24 -37.29 10.49 -21.60
CA ILE A 24 -37.40 9.89 -22.93
C ILE A 24 -36.86 8.47 -22.87
N ILE A 25 -37.67 7.48 -23.28
CA ILE A 25 -37.33 6.06 -23.17
C ILE A 25 -36.91 5.51 -24.55
N VAL A 26 -35.70 4.96 -24.61
CA VAL A 26 -35.20 4.17 -25.74
C VAL A 26 -35.74 2.74 -25.62
N VAL A 27 -36.47 2.27 -26.64
CA VAL A 27 -37.26 1.02 -26.57
C VAL A 27 -36.77 -0.06 -27.54
N ASN A 28 -35.78 0.22 -28.38
CA ASN A 28 -35.16 -0.76 -29.26
C ASN A 28 -33.66 -0.51 -29.43
N THR A 29 -32.95 -1.53 -29.92
CA THR A 29 -31.50 -1.50 -30.14
C THR A 29 -31.12 -1.05 -31.56
N ASN A 30 -32.07 -0.54 -32.34
CA ASN A 30 -31.77 -0.02 -33.67
C ASN A 30 -30.92 1.24 -33.55
N GLU A 31 -30.08 1.49 -34.54
CA GLU A 31 -29.20 2.67 -34.57
C GLU A 31 -30.01 3.95 -34.89
N ILE A 32 -30.94 3.85 -35.86
CA ILE A 32 -31.86 4.91 -36.29
C ILE A 32 -33.33 4.48 -36.22
N GLY A 33 -34.23 5.46 -36.29
CA GLY A 33 -35.67 5.26 -36.38
C GLY A 33 -36.40 5.44 -35.05
N LEU A 34 -37.73 5.34 -35.09
CA LEU A 34 -38.57 5.55 -33.90
C LEU A 34 -38.16 4.61 -32.76
N GLY A 35 -37.97 5.18 -31.57
CA GLY A 35 -37.59 4.45 -30.37
C GLY A 35 -36.10 4.12 -30.22
N SER A 36 -35.24 4.56 -31.14
CA SER A 36 -33.78 4.40 -31.02
C SER A 36 -33.14 5.47 -30.13
N LEU A 37 -31.89 5.22 -29.69
CA LEU A 37 -31.10 6.20 -28.94
C LEU A 37 -30.90 7.51 -29.72
N ARG A 38 -30.59 7.44 -31.03
CA ARG A 38 -30.42 8.64 -31.84
C ARG A 38 -31.68 9.48 -31.91
N GLN A 39 -32.83 8.83 -32.10
CA GLN A 39 -34.10 9.54 -32.12
C GLN A 39 -34.37 10.20 -30.77
N ALA A 40 -34.12 9.50 -29.65
CA ALA A 40 -34.24 10.06 -28.31
C ALA A 40 -33.35 11.29 -28.10
N THR A 41 -32.08 11.26 -28.53
CA THR A 41 -31.17 12.42 -28.44
C THR A 41 -31.60 13.60 -29.32
N TYR A 42 -32.21 13.32 -30.47
CA TYR A 42 -32.75 14.35 -31.36
C TYR A 42 -33.97 15.05 -30.73
N ASP A 43 -34.88 14.26 -30.17
CA ASP A 43 -36.16 14.72 -29.59
C ASP A 43 -35.98 15.42 -28.23
N ALA A 44 -34.94 15.07 -27.47
CA ALA A 44 -34.65 15.66 -26.17
C ALA A 44 -34.48 17.19 -26.23
N VAL A 45 -34.99 17.89 -25.21
CA VAL A 45 -34.70 19.31 -24.96
C VAL A 45 -33.81 19.45 -23.72
N SER A 46 -33.17 20.61 -23.55
CA SER A 46 -32.31 20.87 -22.38
C SER A 46 -33.10 20.68 -21.07
N GLY A 47 -32.57 19.86 -20.17
CA GLY A 47 -33.17 19.43 -18.91
C GLY A 47 -33.71 18.00 -18.93
N ASP A 48 -33.85 17.36 -20.09
CA ASP A 48 -34.40 16.01 -20.19
C ASP A 48 -33.43 14.91 -19.73
N THR A 49 -34.01 13.76 -19.35
CA THR A 49 -33.28 12.53 -19.06
C THR A 49 -33.64 11.46 -20.08
N ILE A 50 -32.65 10.93 -20.78
CA ILE A 50 -32.80 9.77 -21.67
C ILE A 50 -32.52 8.51 -20.86
N SER A 51 -33.41 7.53 -20.91
CA SER A 51 -33.26 6.22 -20.26
C SER A 51 -33.56 5.10 -21.25
N PHE A 52 -33.09 3.89 -20.95
CA PHE A 52 -33.39 2.71 -21.76
C PHE A 52 -34.47 1.86 -21.09
N ASP A 53 -35.36 1.29 -21.90
CA ASP A 53 -36.39 0.35 -21.44
C ASP A 53 -35.71 -0.92 -20.88
N PRO A 54 -35.95 -1.30 -19.60
CA PRO A 54 -35.33 -2.47 -18.99
C PRO A 54 -35.60 -3.79 -19.75
N SER A 55 -36.69 -3.87 -20.53
CA SER A 55 -36.99 -5.06 -21.33
C SER A 55 -35.92 -5.37 -22.39
N LEU A 56 -35.10 -4.38 -22.78
CA LEU A 56 -34.01 -4.54 -23.74
C LEU A 56 -32.95 -5.55 -23.31
N ILE A 57 -32.77 -5.76 -22.01
CA ILE A 57 -31.80 -6.71 -21.45
C ILE A 57 -32.48 -7.86 -20.69
N SER A 58 -33.79 -8.05 -20.84
CA SER A 58 -34.56 -9.02 -20.05
C SER A 58 -34.25 -10.50 -20.36
N SER A 59 -33.62 -10.79 -21.50
CA SER A 59 -33.25 -12.15 -21.91
C SER A 59 -31.75 -12.43 -21.93
N SER A 60 -30.94 -11.38 -22.13
CA SER A 60 -29.48 -11.41 -22.19
C SER A 60 -28.95 -9.98 -22.37
N SER A 61 -27.66 -9.79 -22.12
CA SER A 61 -26.92 -8.60 -22.54
C SER A 61 -27.08 -8.28 -24.04
N VAL A 62 -27.17 -7.00 -24.39
CA VAL A 62 -27.37 -6.53 -25.79
C VAL A 62 -26.38 -5.44 -26.17
N ARG A 63 -26.14 -5.27 -27.48
CA ARG A 63 -25.24 -4.23 -28.00
C ARG A 63 -25.96 -3.34 -29.00
N ILE A 64 -25.78 -2.03 -28.88
CA ILE A 64 -26.10 -1.06 -29.91
C ILE A 64 -24.80 -0.74 -30.65
N MET A 65 -24.74 -1.11 -31.93
CA MET A 65 -23.60 -0.83 -32.80
C MET A 65 -23.77 0.55 -33.41
N LEU A 66 -22.79 1.42 -33.22
CA LEU A 66 -22.81 2.78 -33.73
C LEU A 66 -21.99 2.89 -35.01
N ASP A 67 -22.60 3.45 -36.06
CA ASP A 67 -21.92 3.79 -37.31
C ASP A 67 -21.26 5.18 -37.25
N SER A 68 -21.67 6.02 -36.28
CA SER A 68 -21.09 7.35 -35.99
C SER A 68 -21.31 7.74 -34.53
N SER A 69 -20.69 8.81 -34.06
CA SER A 69 -20.84 9.27 -32.67
C SER A 69 -22.27 9.71 -32.33
N ILE A 70 -22.66 9.54 -31.07
CA ILE A 70 -23.85 10.20 -30.50
C ILE A 70 -23.46 11.63 -30.12
N VAL A 71 -24.08 12.63 -30.79
CA VAL A 71 -23.75 14.05 -30.60
C VAL A 71 -24.68 14.66 -29.54
N LEU A 72 -24.09 15.25 -28.49
CA LEU A 72 -24.80 15.95 -27.42
C LEU A 72 -24.44 17.44 -27.44
N ASN A 73 -25.44 18.30 -27.61
CA ASN A 73 -25.28 19.76 -27.68
C ASN A 73 -26.36 20.52 -26.88
N LYS A 74 -26.97 19.83 -25.92
CA LYS A 74 -28.06 20.30 -25.04
C LYS A 74 -27.76 19.80 -23.64
N ASN A 75 -28.33 20.45 -22.62
CA ASN A 75 -28.13 20.02 -21.24
C ASN A 75 -28.93 18.74 -20.99
N ILE A 76 -28.31 17.55 -21.04
CA ILE A 76 -29.04 16.27 -21.03
C ILE A 76 -28.38 15.29 -20.05
N SER A 77 -29.22 14.48 -19.41
CA SER A 77 -28.79 13.30 -18.66
C SER A 77 -29.07 12.02 -19.46
N ILE A 78 -28.12 11.08 -19.51
CA ILE A 78 -28.33 9.74 -20.10
C ILE A 78 -28.08 8.68 -19.04
N LYS A 79 -29.09 7.83 -18.80
CA LYS A 79 -29.02 6.70 -17.86
C LYS A 79 -29.09 5.38 -18.62
N GLY A 80 -28.00 4.63 -18.60
CA GLY A 80 -27.87 3.31 -19.21
C GLY A 80 -28.51 2.17 -18.41
N LEU A 81 -28.31 0.95 -18.91
CA LEU A 81 -28.70 -0.30 -18.24
C LEU A 81 -27.45 -1.12 -17.95
N TYR A 82 -26.89 -0.89 -16.77
CA TYR A 82 -25.76 -1.62 -16.26
C TYR A 82 -26.15 -2.27 -14.92
N ASN A 83 -26.19 -3.60 -14.88
CA ASN A 83 -26.40 -4.37 -13.66
C ASN A 83 -25.57 -5.67 -13.72
N ALA A 84 -25.55 -6.43 -12.61
CA ALA A 84 -24.67 -7.58 -12.44
C ALA A 84 -25.02 -8.79 -13.33
N THR A 85 -26.24 -8.89 -13.88
CA THR A 85 -26.66 -10.05 -14.69
C THR A 85 -26.60 -9.77 -16.18
N ASP A 86 -27.11 -8.62 -16.62
CA ASP A 86 -27.19 -8.26 -18.03
C ASP A 86 -26.92 -6.77 -18.25
N THR A 87 -26.26 -6.47 -19.36
CA THR A 87 -25.76 -5.13 -19.68
C THR A 87 -26.17 -4.71 -21.09
N LEU A 88 -26.56 -3.45 -21.24
CA LEU A 88 -26.66 -2.80 -22.54
C LEU A 88 -25.33 -2.10 -22.86
N TYR A 89 -24.66 -2.56 -23.92
CA TYR A 89 -23.41 -1.99 -24.40
C TYR A 89 -23.66 -0.99 -25.53
N LEU A 90 -23.03 0.18 -25.46
CA LEU A 90 -22.87 1.07 -26.60
C LEU A 90 -21.49 0.84 -27.22
N SER A 91 -21.46 0.41 -28.49
CA SER A 91 -20.20 0.09 -29.16
C SER A 91 -19.91 1.00 -30.34
N GLY A 92 -18.71 1.59 -30.36
CA GLY A 92 -18.19 2.37 -31.48
C GLY A 92 -17.65 1.53 -32.63
N SER A 93 -17.77 0.20 -32.56
CA SER A 93 -17.37 -0.77 -33.61
C SER A 93 -15.89 -0.67 -34.05
N ASN A 94 -15.01 -0.11 -33.20
CA ASN A 94 -13.63 0.27 -33.52
C ASN A 94 -13.50 1.27 -34.69
N SER A 95 -14.57 1.98 -35.04
CA SER A 95 -14.61 2.89 -36.19
C SER A 95 -14.99 4.33 -35.84
N THR A 96 -15.61 4.55 -34.69
CA THR A 96 -16.06 5.87 -34.26
C THR A 96 -15.98 6.01 -32.74
N ASN A 97 -15.87 7.25 -32.25
CA ASN A 97 -16.05 7.52 -30.84
C ASN A 97 -17.53 7.43 -30.46
N ILE A 98 -17.81 7.13 -29.19
CA ILE A 98 -19.15 6.69 -28.78
C ILE A 98 -20.05 7.91 -28.52
N ILE A 99 -19.61 8.84 -27.67
CA ILE A 99 -20.34 10.07 -27.37
C ILE A 99 -19.42 11.28 -27.57
N ASN A 100 -19.92 12.28 -28.28
CA ASN A 100 -19.27 13.57 -28.47
C ASN A 100 -20.19 14.70 -27.99
N ALA A 101 -19.82 15.33 -26.87
CA ALA A 101 -20.55 16.42 -26.25
C ALA A 101 -19.82 17.74 -26.45
N SER A 102 -20.53 18.78 -26.91
CA SER A 102 -19.90 20.08 -27.13
C SER A 102 -20.80 21.29 -26.90
N TYR A 103 -20.20 22.38 -26.42
CA TYR A 103 -20.82 23.71 -26.28
C TYR A 103 -22.15 23.72 -25.50
N THR A 104 -22.15 23.11 -24.30
CA THR A 104 -23.34 22.97 -23.44
C THR A 104 -22.97 23.17 -21.97
N ALA A 105 -23.92 23.58 -21.13
CA ALA A 105 -23.65 23.88 -19.73
C ALA A 105 -23.50 22.61 -18.87
N GLU A 106 -24.29 21.57 -19.12
CA GLU A 106 -24.33 20.39 -18.23
C GLU A 106 -24.56 19.09 -19.01
N ILE A 107 -23.71 18.08 -18.79
CA ILE A 107 -23.93 16.71 -19.26
C ILE A 107 -23.78 15.74 -18.09
N LYS A 108 -24.75 14.83 -17.95
CA LYS A 108 -24.70 13.73 -16.96
C LYS A 108 -24.81 12.39 -17.65
N LEU A 109 -23.88 11.49 -17.35
CA LEU A 109 -23.85 10.13 -17.83
C LEU A 109 -23.88 9.19 -16.62
N ASP A 110 -24.85 8.29 -16.58
CA ASP A 110 -25.05 7.35 -15.46
C ASP A 110 -25.25 5.93 -15.99
N SER A 111 -24.60 4.93 -15.39
CA SER A 111 -24.89 3.50 -15.61
C SER A 111 -24.71 3.04 -17.07
N LEU A 112 -23.75 3.62 -17.80
CA LEU A 112 -23.45 3.28 -19.19
C LEU A 112 -22.24 2.35 -19.30
N VAL A 113 -22.30 1.41 -20.25
CA VAL A 113 -21.15 0.57 -20.63
C VAL A 113 -20.75 0.85 -22.08
N LEU A 114 -19.57 1.43 -22.25
CA LEU A 114 -19.05 1.99 -23.50
C LEU A 114 -17.83 1.16 -23.95
N ILE A 115 -17.91 0.55 -25.14
CA ILE A 115 -16.88 -0.38 -25.63
C ILE A 115 -16.43 -0.11 -27.06
N HIS A 116 -15.17 -0.41 -27.38
CA HIS A 116 -14.64 -0.35 -28.75
C HIS A 116 -14.84 1.01 -29.43
N GLY A 117 -14.74 2.10 -28.66
CA GLY A 117 -14.68 3.45 -29.23
C GLY A 117 -13.34 3.68 -29.92
N ASN A 118 -13.33 4.36 -31.06
CA ASN A 118 -12.10 4.69 -31.79
C ASN A 118 -12.14 6.13 -32.32
N SER A 119 -11.08 6.89 -32.05
CA SER A 119 -10.86 8.21 -32.62
C SER A 119 -9.49 8.29 -33.31
N SER A 120 -9.47 8.78 -34.54
CA SER A 120 -8.25 9.02 -35.33
C SER A 120 -7.73 10.46 -35.24
N PHE A 121 -8.33 11.29 -34.39
CA PHE A 121 -8.04 12.73 -34.28
C PHE A 121 -7.78 13.13 -32.82
N ILE A 122 -7.85 14.43 -32.52
CA ILE A 122 -7.69 14.97 -31.18
C ILE A 122 -8.85 14.60 -30.23
N GLU A 123 -9.84 13.81 -30.65
CA GLU A 123 -11.01 13.46 -29.82
C GLU A 123 -10.75 12.22 -28.96
N GLY A 124 -11.47 12.10 -27.84
CA GLY A 124 -11.46 10.90 -27.02
C GLY A 124 -12.11 9.70 -27.72
N GLY A 125 -11.63 8.49 -27.44
CA GLY A 125 -12.08 7.26 -28.08
C GLY A 125 -13.46 6.80 -27.61
N GLY A 126 -13.71 6.77 -26.31
CA GLY A 126 -15.04 6.50 -25.75
C GLY A 126 -15.90 7.76 -25.67
N LEU A 127 -15.49 8.67 -24.78
CA LEU A 127 -16.17 9.93 -24.49
C LEU A 127 -15.30 11.12 -24.90
N ASN A 128 -15.90 12.09 -25.58
CA ASN A 128 -15.27 13.36 -25.91
C ASN A 128 -16.14 14.54 -25.44
N PHE A 129 -15.61 15.37 -24.55
CA PHE A 129 -16.24 16.60 -24.08
C PHE A 129 -15.43 17.82 -24.52
N TYR A 130 -16.08 18.75 -25.21
CA TYR A 130 -15.47 19.96 -25.71
C TYR A 130 -16.27 21.21 -25.32
N ASN A 131 -15.70 22.05 -24.44
CA ASN A 131 -16.35 23.24 -23.88
C ASN A 131 -17.70 22.90 -23.23
N VAL A 132 -17.64 22.09 -22.17
CA VAL A 132 -18.77 21.73 -21.31
C VAL A 132 -18.48 22.18 -19.88
N ASP A 133 -19.38 22.96 -19.28
CA ASP A 133 -19.10 23.60 -17.98
C ASP A 133 -19.22 22.61 -16.81
N THR A 134 -20.25 21.76 -16.79
CA THR A 134 -20.45 20.72 -15.77
C THR A 134 -20.55 19.35 -16.41
N ILE A 135 -19.67 18.43 -16.01
CA ILE A 135 -19.62 17.05 -16.48
C ILE A 135 -19.76 16.12 -15.27
N SER A 136 -20.78 15.25 -15.28
CA SER A 136 -20.88 14.14 -14.32
C SER A 136 -20.87 12.80 -15.05
N ILE A 137 -19.95 11.92 -14.64
CA ILE A 137 -19.85 10.53 -15.12
C ILE A 137 -19.93 9.62 -13.90
N GLU A 138 -21.01 8.85 -13.80
CA GLU A 138 -21.34 8.08 -12.61
C GLU A 138 -21.66 6.63 -12.99
N ASN A 139 -21.19 5.66 -12.20
CA ASN A 139 -21.55 4.24 -12.37
C ASN A 139 -21.27 3.69 -13.79
N CYS A 140 -20.28 4.25 -14.51
CA CYS A 140 -20.02 3.90 -15.90
C CYS A 140 -18.86 2.89 -16.04
N VAL A 141 -18.85 2.16 -17.14
CA VAL A 141 -17.72 1.32 -17.55
C VAL A 141 -17.27 1.73 -18.95
N ILE A 142 -16.01 2.14 -19.10
CA ILE A 142 -15.40 2.56 -20.36
C ILE A 142 -14.19 1.69 -20.63
N GLN A 143 -14.30 0.82 -21.65
CA GLN A 143 -13.27 -0.18 -21.90
C GLN A 143 -12.99 -0.45 -23.37
N PHE A 144 -11.77 -0.92 -23.65
CA PHE A 144 -11.32 -1.27 -25.00
C PHE A 144 -11.48 -0.11 -26.00
N CYS A 145 -11.44 1.13 -25.53
CA CYS A 145 -11.50 2.32 -26.37
C CYS A 145 -10.08 2.77 -26.75
N SER A 146 -9.96 3.40 -27.92
CA SER A 146 -8.68 3.80 -28.50
C SER A 146 -8.72 5.20 -29.10
N SER A 147 -7.64 5.96 -28.94
CA SER A 147 -7.46 7.25 -29.61
C SER A 147 -6.03 7.43 -30.11
N THR A 148 -5.84 7.85 -31.36
CA THR A 148 -4.50 8.28 -31.82
C THR A 148 -4.11 9.66 -31.28
N GLY A 149 -4.99 10.33 -30.55
CA GLY A 149 -4.76 11.60 -29.85
C GLY A 149 -4.60 11.38 -28.35
N SER A 150 -5.55 11.91 -27.57
CA SER A 150 -5.58 11.76 -26.11
C SER A 150 -6.94 11.27 -25.61
N GLY A 151 -6.96 10.64 -24.44
CA GLY A 151 -8.21 10.20 -23.82
C GLY A 151 -8.81 8.99 -24.53
N GLY A 152 -8.10 7.86 -24.53
CA GLY A 152 -8.58 6.61 -25.16
C GLY A 152 -9.97 6.24 -24.65
N GLY A 153 -10.14 6.26 -23.33
CA GLY A 153 -11.45 6.18 -22.68
C GLY A 153 -12.20 7.52 -22.74
N ILE A 154 -11.69 8.53 -22.05
CA ILE A 154 -12.37 9.81 -21.83
C ILE A 154 -11.44 10.98 -22.16
N LYS A 155 -11.93 11.94 -22.93
CA LYS A 155 -11.29 13.23 -23.13
C LYS A 155 -12.20 14.37 -22.70
N ILE A 156 -11.67 15.26 -21.87
CA ILE A 156 -12.31 16.49 -21.43
C ILE A 156 -11.40 17.65 -21.79
N TRP A 157 -11.93 18.54 -22.64
CA TRP A 157 -11.33 19.84 -22.92
C TRP A 157 -12.38 20.91 -22.65
N SER A 158 -12.25 21.68 -21.59
CA SER A 158 -13.20 22.75 -21.28
C SER A 158 -12.47 24.03 -20.89
N ASN A 159 -12.69 25.11 -21.63
CA ASN A 159 -12.06 26.41 -21.39
C ASN A 159 -13.05 27.46 -20.83
N GLY A 160 -14.09 27.03 -20.10
CA GLY A 160 -15.19 27.90 -19.65
C GLY A 160 -16.00 28.41 -20.85
N ALA A 161 -17.03 27.67 -21.24
CA ALA A 161 -17.65 27.84 -22.55
C ALA A 161 -18.43 29.16 -22.71
N PHE A 162 -18.83 29.82 -21.61
CA PHE A 162 -19.76 30.96 -21.67
C PHE A 162 -19.50 32.13 -20.73
N SER A 163 -18.48 32.05 -19.88
CA SER A 163 -18.22 33.02 -18.81
C SER A 163 -16.94 32.56 -18.11
N TYR A 164 -16.24 33.43 -17.40
CA TYR A 164 -15.10 33.05 -16.56
C TYR A 164 -15.54 32.22 -15.32
N ASP A 165 -16.48 31.30 -15.49
CA ASP A 165 -17.09 30.46 -14.45
C ASP A 165 -16.33 29.13 -14.30
N VAL A 166 -16.29 28.64 -13.07
CA VAL A 166 -15.58 27.40 -12.69
C VAL A 166 -16.22 26.20 -13.37
N ALA A 167 -15.44 25.40 -14.10
CA ALA A 167 -15.93 24.13 -14.64
C ALA A 167 -15.85 23.03 -13.55
N TYR A 168 -16.88 22.18 -13.49
CA TYR A 168 -17.00 21.08 -12.52
C TYR A 168 -16.90 19.76 -13.26
N VAL A 169 -15.87 18.98 -12.95
CA VAL A 169 -15.67 17.64 -13.51
C VAL A 169 -15.78 16.63 -12.38
N THR A 170 -16.81 15.78 -12.45
CA THR A 170 -17.09 14.75 -11.47
C THR A 170 -17.08 13.38 -12.14
N ILE A 171 -16.21 12.48 -11.66
CA ILE A 171 -16.17 11.08 -12.09
C ILE A 171 -16.30 10.20 -10.83
N LEU A 172 -17.39 9.46 -10.72
CA LEU A 172 -17.72 8.67 -9.53
C LEU A 172 -18.05 7.23 -9.88
N ASN A 173 -17.59 6.29 -9.05
CA ASN A 173 -17.93 4.87 -9.17
C ASN A 173 -17.78 4.33 -10.60
N THR A 174 -16.70 4.72 -11.28
CA THR A 174 -16.53 4.48 -12.72
C THR A 174 -15.29 3.63 -12.97
N ILE A 175 -15.43 2.66 -13.88
CA ILE A 175 -14.34 1.79 -14.32
C ILE A 175 -13.86 2.26 -15.69
N VAL A 176 -12.57 2.58 -15.79
CA VAL A 176 -11.91 2.94 -17.04
C VAL A 176 -10.75 1.97 -17.25
N GLU A 177 -10.94 0.99 -18.14
CA GLU A 177 -9.97 -0.10 -18.27
C GLU A 177 -9.63 -0.54 -19.69
N ASN A 178 -8.42 -1.07 -19.88
CA ASN A 178 -7.95 -1.63 -21.15
C ASN A 178 -8.06 -0.64 -22.33
N ASN A 179 -7.91 0.66 -22.05
CA ASN A 179 -7.95 1.69 -23.08
C ASN A 179 -6.54 2.00 -23.58
N THR A 180 -6.44 2.48 -24.82
CA THR A 180 -5.16 2.83 -25.44
C THR A 180 -5.22 4.24 -26.01
N ALA A 181 -4.16 5.01 -25.84
CA ALA A 181 -4.02 6.27 -26.57
C ALA A 181 -2.55 6.58 -26.83
N ASN A 182 -2.27 7.68 -27.54
CA ASN A 182 -0.93 8.23 -27.54
C ASN A 182 -0.67 9.01 -26.22
N VAL A 183 -1.66 9.75 -25.72
CA VAL A 183 -1.58 10.45 -24.44
C VAL A 183 -2.77 10.09 -23.57
N ALA A 184 -2.62 9.94 -22.25
CA ALA A 184 -3.77 9.90 -21.34
C ALA A 184 -4.76 8.77 -21.71
N ALA A 185 -4.32 7.51 -21.70
CA ALA A 185 -5.06 6.41 -22.29
C ALA A 185 -6.43 6.15 -21.63
N GLY A 186 -6.50 6.24 -20.30
CA GLY A 186 -7.77 6.22 -19.59
C GLY A 186 -8.50 7.56 -19.75
N VAL A 187 -8.04 8.59 -19.05
CA VAL A 187 -8.70 9.91 -18.98
C VAL A 187 -7.73 11.05 -19.23
N SER A 188 -8.10 11.96 -20.13
CA SER A 188 -7.40 13.21 -20.42
C SER A 188 -8.26 14.40 -19.99
N ILE A 189 -7.80 15.21 -19.03
CA ILE A 189 -8.52 16.40 -18.55
C ILE A 189 -7.68 17.65 -18.80
N SER A 190 -8.23 18.61 -19.52
CA SER A 190 -7.72 19.98 -19.66
C SER A 190 -8.86 20.94 -19.34
N ALA A 191 -8.87 21.44 -18.11
CA ALA A 191 -9.92 22.31 -17.57
C ALA A 191 -9.27 23.34 -16.62
N PRO A 192 -8.74 24.47 -17.14
CA PRO A 192 -8.24 25.56 -16.30
C PRO A 192 -9.39 26.16 -15.48
N TYR A 193 -9.09 26.77 -14.33
CA TYR A 193 -10.11 27.36 -13.42
C TYR A 193 -11.21 26.38 -13.00
N SER A 194 -10.86 25.13 -12.66
CA SER A 194 -11.85 24.07 -12.45
C SER A 194 -11.75 23.37 -11.10
N GLN A 195 -12.84 22.72 -10.69
CA GLN A 195 -12.86 21.74 -9.61
C GLN A 195 -13.00 20.34 -10.21
N ILE A 196 -11.99 19.49 -9.97
CA ILE A 196 -11.95 18.12 -10.48
C ILE A 196 -12.10 17.18 -9.29
N LYS A 197 -13.17 16.39 -9.28
CA LYS A 197 -13.44 15.36 -8.27
C LYS A 197 -13.51 13.99 -8.91
N ILE A 198 -12.67 13.08 -8.43
CA ILE A 198 -12.65 11.68 -8.84
C ILE A 198 -12.78 10.82 -7.58
N ALA A 199 -13.79 9.97 -7.49
CA ALA A 199 -13.94 9.11 -6.33
C ALA A 199 -14.47 7.72 -6.66
N ASP A 200 -14.03 6.72 -5.89
CA ASP A 200 -14.49 5.34 -5.99
C ASP A 200 -14.29 4.74 -7.39
N CYS A 201 -13.25 5.19 -8.11
CA CYS A 201 -13.01 4.80 -9.50
C CYS A 201 -11.90 3.76 -9.63
N LEU A 202 -11.96 2.95 -10.69
CA LEU A 202 -10.90 2.01 -11.08
C LEU A 202 -10.32 2.39 -12.45
N PHE A 203 -9.02 2.69 -12.47
CA PHE A 203 -8.25 2.94 -13.69
C PHE A 203 -7.28 1.78 -13.90
N LYS A 204 -7.59 0.88 -14.82
CA LYS A 204 -6.85 -0.38 -14.97
C LYS A 204 -6.33 -0.67 -16.37
N ASN A 205 -5.09 -1.13 -16.50
CA ASN A 205 -4.51 -1.57 -17.77
C ASN A 205 -4.62 -0.53 -18.91
N ASN A 206 -4.60 0.76 -18.59
CA ASN A 206 -4.63 1.80 -19.61
C ASN A 206 -3.20 2.08 -20.09
N ILE A 207 -3.01 2.07 -21.42
CA ILE A 207 -1.68 2.11 -22.04
C ILE A 207 -1.55 3.35 -22.94
N ALA A 208 -0.71 4.30 -22.51
CA ALA A 208 -0.29 5.43 -23.33
C ALA A 208 0.96 5.06 -24.14
N ASN A 209 0.90 5.24 -25.46
CA ASN A 209 1.98 4.93 -26.40
C ASN A 209 2.74 6.21 -26.79
N LEU A 210 4.05 6.13 -27.07
CA LEU A 210 4.88 7.18 -27.73
C LEU A 210 5.48 8.30 -26.86
N ASN A 211 6.36 8.00 -25.91
CA ASN A 211 7.09 9.00 -25.10
C ASN A 211 6.15 10.02 -24.43
N MET A 212 4.98 9.56 -23.99
CA MET A 212 3.84 10.40 -23.60
C MET A 212 3.24 9.95 -22.27
N ALA A 213 2.63 10.91 -21.57
CA ALA A 213 2.30 10.78 -20.16
C ALA A 213 0.82 10.40 -19.89
N GLY A 214 0.56 9.87 -18.69
CA GLY A 214 -0.77 9.52 -18.18
C GLY A 214 -1.31 8.20 -18.72
N GLY A 215 -1.02 7.08 -18.07
CA GLY A 215 -1.62 5.79 -18.45
C GLY A 215 -3.09 5.79 -18.03
N GLY A 216 -3.34 5.88 -16.73
CA GLY A 216 -4.66 6.01 -16.14
C GLY A 216 -5.27 7.38 -16.40
N ILE A 217 -4.68 8.44 -15.83
CA ILE A 217 -5.18 9.82 -15.95
C ILE A 217 -4.06 10.79 -16.27
N GLN A 218 -4.35 11.78 -17.10
CA GLN A 218 -3.57 13.00 -17.21
C GLN A 218 -4.44 14.23 -16.95
N ILE A 219 -3.92 15.15 -16.14
CA ILE A 219 -4.56 16.44 -15.85
C ILE A 219 -3.60 17.57 -16.24
N PHE A 220 -4.08 18.47 -17.10
CA PHE A 220 -3.48 19.77 -17.37
C PHE A 220 -4.24 20.84 -16.58
N SER A 221 -3.53 21.53 -15.70
CA SER A 221 -4.12 22.49 -14.75
C SER A 221 -3.26 23.73 -14.54
N ASP A 222 -3.87 24.80 -14.06
CA ASP A 222 -3.23 26.06 -13.68
C ASP A 222 -3.39 26.37 -12.18
N ASP A 223 -2.80 27.47 -11.72
CA ASP A 223 -2.73 27.92 -10.33
C ASP A 223 -4.10 28.21 -9.66
N SER A 224 -5.21 27.91 -10.33
CA SER A 224 -6.58 28.09 -9.83
C SER A 224 -7.41 26.80 -9.83
N THR A 225 -6.81 25.68 -10.23
CA THR A 225 -7.48 24.38 -10.31
C THR A 225 -7.27 23.60 -9.02
N ASP A 226 -8.36 23.10 -8.42
CA ASP A 226 -8.34 22.19 -7.28
C ASP A 226 -8.69 20.76 -7.73
N ILE A 227 -7.88 19.80 -7.30
CA ILE A 227 -8.03 18.38 -7.67
C ILE A 227 -8.19 17.54 -6.39
N GLU A 228 -9.25 16.75 -6.34
CA GLU A 228 -9.57 15.81 -5.27
C GLU A 228 -9.74 14.40 -5.85
N ILE A 229 -8.92 13.45 -5.39
CA ILE A 229 -8.99 12.03 -5.78
C ILE A 229 -9.12 11.18 -4.52
N ASN A 230 -10.24 10.49 -4.36
CA ASN A 230 -10.57 9.74 -3.15
C ASN A 230 -10.91 8.28 -3.44
N HIS A 231 -10.48 7.35 -2.59
CA HIS A 231 -10.89 5.94 -2.64
C HIS A 231 -10.77 5.29 -4.03
N SER A 232 -9.81 5.74 -4.85
CA SER A 232 -9.69 5.31 -6.24
C SER A 232 -8.46 4.42 -6.42
N GLU A 233 -8.57 3.45 -7.32
CA GLU A 233 -7.52 2.49 -7.62
C GLU A 233 -6.93 2.72 -9.03
N PHE A 234 -5.61 2.75 -9.11
CA PHE A 234 -4.83 2.82 -10.33
C PHE A 234 -3.97 1.56 -10.42
N ASP A 235 -4.38 0.61 -11.26
CA ASP A 235 -3.76 -0.72 -11.37
C ASP A 235 -3.17 -0.95 -12.76
N SER A 236 -1.89 -1.32 -12.80
CA SER A 236 -1.26 -1.86 -14.01
C SER A 236 -1.31 -0.91 -15.22
N ASN A 237 -1.35 0.40 -14.99
CA ASN A 237 -1.31 1.39 -16.07
C ASN A 237 0.12 1.60 -16.56
N ILE A 238 0.25 1.89 -17.86
CA ILE A 238 1.54 2.03 -18.53
C ILE A 238 1.59 3.36 -19.28
N ALA A 239 2.65 4.13 -19.06
CA ALA A 239 2.96 5.36 -19.80
C ALA A 239 4.46 5.66 -19.73
N ASP A 240 4.93 6.71 -20.39
CA ASP A 240 6.32 7.14 -20.21
C ASP A 240 6.49 8.03 -18.98
N SER A 241 5.45 8.72 -18.53
CA SER A 241 5.47 9.49 -17.28
C SER A 241 4.11 9.52 -16.59
N GLY A 242 4.07 9.43 -15.26
CA GLY A 242 2.82 9.46 -14.48
C GLY A 242 1.85 8.36 -14.91
N ALA A 243 2.26 7.10 -14.82
CA ALA A 243 1.49 6.00 -15.41
C ALA A 243 0.12 5.81 -14.75
N GLY A 244 0.00 5.92 -13.43
CA GLY A 244 -1.29 6.06 -12.76
C GLY A 244 -1.91 7.44 -13.02
N LEU A 245 -1.25 8.49 -12.54
CA LEU A 245 -1.66 9.88 -12.61
C LEU A 245 -0.52 10.79 -13.10
N SER A 246 -0.75 11.49 -14.20
CA SER A 246 0.15 12.51 -14.72
C SER A 246 -0.41 13.91 -14.46
N LEU A 247 0.42 14.77 -13.86
CA LEU A 247 0.09 16.13 -13.50
C LEU A 247 0.98 17.11 -14.26
N ILE A 248 0.36 17.95 -15.08
CA ILE A 248 1.06 18.92 -15.92
C ILE A 248 0.53 20.32 -15.62
N GLY A 249 1.45 21.27 -15.49
CA GLY A 249 1.13 22.63 -15.04
C GLY A 249 1.18 22.77 -13.52
N SER A 250 0.54 23.79 -12.99
CA SER A 250 0.81 24.29 -11.63
C SER A 250 -0.49 24.41 -10.82
N PRO A 251 -1.23 23.31 -10.58
CA PRO A 251 -2.48 23.35 -9.83
C PRO A 251 -2.30 24.02 -8.47
N HIS A 252 -3.36 24.71 -8.03
CA HIS A 252 -3.41 25.33 -6.71
C HIS A 252 -3.21 24.27 -5.61
N ARG A 253 -3.98 23.18 -5.67
CA ARG A 253 -3.89 22.07 -4.71
C ARG A 253 -4.32 20.75 -5.35
N ILE A 254 -3.60 19.68 -4.98
CA ILE A 254 -3.99 18.30 -5.27
C ILE A 254 -4.06 17.53 -3.96
N SER A 255 -5.19 16.89 -3.72
CA SER A 255 -5.42 16.06 -2.55
C SER A 255 -5.74 14.65 -2.99
N LEU A 256 -5.01 13.68 -2.45
CA LEU A 256 -5.33 12.28 -2.62
C LEU A 256 -5.56 11.66 -1.26
N PHE A 257 -6.71 11.00 -1.11
CA PHE A 257 -7.12 10.36 0.13
C PHE A 257 -7.51 8.90 -0.12
N LYS A 258 -6.97 7.98 0.68
CA LYS A 258 -7.36 6.55 0.65
C LYS A 258 -7.30 5.90 -0.74
N SER A 259 -6.40 6.37 -1.58
CA SER A 259 -6.27 5.90 -2.97
C SER A 259 -5.11 4.91 -3.11
N ILE A 260 -5.24 3.98 -4.04
CA ILE A 260 -4.30 2.88 -4.25
C ILE A 260 -3.65 3.01 -5.62
N PHE A 261 -2.33 3.00 -5.67
CA PHE A 261 -1.54 2.97 -6.90
C PHE A 261 -0.70 1.71 -6.90
N LYS A 262 -1.07 0.72 -7.72
CA LYS A 262 -0.37 -0.56 -7.78
C LYS A 262 0.05 -0.98 -9.18
N ASN A 263 1.20 -1.64 -9.29
CA ASN A 263 1.71 -2.21 -10.54
C ASN A 263 1.87 -1.23 -11.71
N ASN A 264 1.88 0.09 -11.47
CA ASN A 264 1.97 1.05 -12.55
C ASN A 264 3.42 1.17 -13.02
N VAL A 265 3.61 1.21 -14.33
CA VAL A 265 4.94 1.20 -14.96
C VAL A 265 5.13 2.46 -15.81
N SER A 266 6.14 3.24 -15.45
CA SER A 266 6.59 4.41 -16.19
C SER A 266 7.99 4.18 -16.79
N ALA A 267 8.24 4.64 -18.03
CA ALA A 267 9.58 4.58 -18.61
C ALA A 267 10.54 5.64 -18.04
N ASP A 268 10.05 6.85 -17.72
CA ASP A 268 10.87 7.97 -17.27
C ASP A 268 10.64 8.38 -15.80
N TYR A 269 9.42 8.75 -15.40
CA TYR A 269 9.20 9.23 -14.04
C TYR A 269 7.77 9.07 -13.54
N GLY A 270 7.63 8.68 -12.26
CA GLY A 270 6.33 8.57 -11.60
C GLY A 270 5.51 7.39 -12.13
N GLY A 271 5.80 6.18 -11.66
CA GLY A 271 4.96 5.01 -11.96
C GLY A 271 3.54 5.22 -11.44
N GLY A 272 3.38 5.56 -10.16
CA GLY A 272 2.12 6.02 -9.59
C GLY A 272 1.75 7.42 -10.08
N ILE A 273 2.49 8.44 -9.61
CA ILE A 273 2.23 9.86 -9.86
C ILE A 273 3.46 10.54 -10.46
N GLY A 274 3.28 11.19 -11.61
CA GLY A 274 4.34 11.97 -12.28
C GLY A 274 3.95 13.42 -12.46
N GLY A 275 4.74 14.34 -11.90
CA GLY A 275 4.48 15.79 -11.92
C GLY A 275 5.58 16.60 -12.62
N SER A 276 5.23 17.41 -13.62
CA SER A 276 6.21 18.15 -14.42
C SER A 276 6.12 19.69 -14.33
N GLY A 277 5.05 20.28 -13.78
CA GLY A 277 4.94 21.74 -13.68
C GLY A 277 5.59 22.32 -12.44
N SER A 278 5.85 23.64 -12.44
CA SER A 278 6.50 24.38 -11.35
C SER A 278 5.57 24.60 -10.17
N GLY A 279 5.98 24.34 -8.93
CA GLY A 279 5.17 24.72 -7.76
C GLY A 279 4.01 23.77 -7.43
N LEU A 280 4.03 22.52 -7.91
CA LEU A 280 3.00 21.53 -7.55
C LEU A 280 2.85 21.44 -6.04
N PHE A 281 1.61 21.40 -5.57
CA PHE A 281 1.26 21.20 -4.17
C PHE A 281 0.50 19.87 -4.03
N ILE A 282 1.21 18.82 -3.64
CA ILE A 282 0.66 17.45 -3.51
C ILE A 282 0.49 17.13 -2.02
N GLN A 283 -0.73 16.82 -1.62
CA GLN A 283 -1.05 16.29 -0.29
C GLN A 283 -1.60 14.87 -0.41
N LEU A 284 -0.98 13.96 0.31
CA LEU A 284 -1.38 12.56 0.40
C LEU A 284 -1.77 12.24 1.83
N ASP A 285 -2.87 11.51 1.97
CA ASP A 285 -3.28 10.94 3.25
C ASP A 285 -3.89 9.55 3.06
N SER A 286 -3.45 8.59 3.87
CA SER A 286 -4.00 7.22 3.87
C SER A 286 -3.87 6.48 2.53
N CYS A 287 -2.87 6.82 1.70
CA CYS A 287 -2.70 6.23 0.37
C CYS A 287 -1.73 5.04 0.38
N LEU A 288 -1.92 4.10 -0.54
CA LEU A 288 -1.03 2.94 -0.74
C LEU A 288 -0.38 3.00 -2.13
N PHE A 289 0.94 2.95 -2.18
CA PHE A 289 1.72 2.82 -3.40
C PHE A 289 2.50 1.51 -3.36
N THR A 290 2.16 0.55 -4.22
CA THR A 290 2.81 -0.77 -4.19
C THR A 290 3.21 -1.33 -5.55
N GLU A 291 4.39 -1.94 -5.63
CA GLU A 291 4.88 -2.63 -6.84
C GLU A 291 4.95 -1.74 -8.08
N ASN A 292 5.05 -0.41 -7.92
CA ASN A 292 5.21 0.51 -9.04
C ASN A 292 6.66 0.53 -9.53
N LYS A 293 6.85 0.83 -10.82
CA LYS A 293 8.19 0.92 -11.45
C LYS A 293 8.33 2.19 -12.28
N ALA A 294 9.48 2.87 -12.16
CA ALA A 294 9.85 4.00 -13.00
C ALA A 294 11.36 4.14 -13.15
N HIS A 295 11.85 5.03 -14.01
CA HIS A 295 13.25 5.45 -13.93
C HIS A 295 13.46 6.39 -12.73
N LEU A 296 12.64 7.42 -12.53
CA LEU A 296 12.72 8.30 -11.36
C LEU A 296 11.44 8.25 -10.54
N GLY A 297 11.50 7.92 -9.24
CA GLY A 297 10.34 7.98 -8.35
C GLY A 297 9.23 7.02 -8.78
N ALA A 298 9.30 5.74 -8.41
CA ALA A 298 8.33 4.79 -8.93
C ALA A 298 6.91 4.97 -8.37
N ALA A 299 6.78 5.39 -7.11
CA ALA A 299 5.50 5.83 -6.59
C ALA A 299 5.21 7.27 -7.02
N ILE A 300 6.11 8.21 -6.73
CA ILE A 300 5.90 9.64 -6.96
C ILE A 300 7.18 10.26 -7.51
N SER A 301 7.04 11.06 -8.56
CA SER A 301 8.15 11.85 -9.08
C SER A 301 7.72 13.26 -9.45
N THR A 302 8.45 14.27 -8.97
CA THR A 302 8.26 15.68 -9.34
C THR A 302 9.53 16.29 -9.91
N LEU A 303 9.42 16.98 -11.05
CA LEU A 303 10.57 17.55 -11.77
C LEU A 303 10.91 19.01 -11.42
N SER A 304 10.17 19.64 -10.51
CA SER A 304 10.32 21.06 -10.18
C SER A 304 10.29 21.32 -8.66
N THR A 305 10.37 22.60 -8.27
CA THR A 305 10.14 23.01 -6.89
C THR A 305 8.69 22.78 -6.47
N SER A 306 8.36 21.54 -6.12
CA SER A 306 7.06 21.13 -5.58
C SER A 306 7.09 21.02 -4.06
N TYR A 307 5.93 21.26 -3.44
CA TYR A 307 5.61 20.85 -2.08
C TYR A 307 4.98 19.46 -2.14
N ILE A 308 5.48 18.56 -1.30
CA ILE A 308 4.91 17.23 -1.09
C ILE A 308 4.72 17.08 0.42
N GLY A 309 3.49 16.78 0.83
CA GLY A 309 3.16 16.38 2.19
C GLY A 309 2.55 14.99 2.15
N VAL A 310 3.15 14.04 2.88
CA VAL A 310 2.71 12.66 2.91
C VAL A 310 2.39 12.27 4.33
N ASN A 311 1.13 11.87 4.57
CA ASN A 311 0.64 11.49 5.87
C ASN A 311 0.02 10.09 5.83
N ASN A 312 0.17 9.30 6.89
CA ASN A 312 -0.58 8.05 7.09
C ASN A 312 -0.51 7.07 5.90
N SER A 313 0.54 7.12 5.09
CA SER A 313 0.59 6.45 3.78
C SER A 313 1.66 5.36 3.74
N GLU A 314 1.47 4.39 2.85
CA GLU A 314 2.31 3.21 2.73
C GLU A 314 2.95 3.14 1.33
N PHE A 315 4.26 2.86 1.28
CA PHE A 315 5.05 2.70 0.06
C PHE A 315 5.78 1.36 0.14
N ILE A 316 5.32 0.38 -0.66
CA ILE A 316 5.75 -1.01 -0.52
C ILE A 316 6.27 -1.55 -1.85
N LYS A 317 7.51 -2.06 -1.92
CA LYS A 317 8.03 -2.73 -3.12
C LYS A 317 8.09 -1.88 -4.39
N ASN A 318 8.27 -0.58 -4.25
CA ASN A 318 8.44 0.30 -5.39
C ASN A 318 9.91 0.28 -5.85
N HIS A 319 10.13 0.27 -7.16
CA HIS A 319 11.49 0.14 -7.72
C HIS A 319 11.79 1.21 -8.78
N ALA A 320 12.89 1.95 -8.60
CA ALA A 320 13.34 2.96 -9.55
C ALA A 320 14.86 2.96 -9.80
N PHE A 321 15.34 3.77 -10.73
CA PHE A 321 16.78 4.08 -10.83
C PHE A 321 17.22 5.03 -9.71
N SER A 322 16.34 5.95 -9.28
CA SER A 322 16.57 6.86 -8.14
C SER A 322 15.26 7.24 -7.47
N GLY A 323 15.24 7.22 -6.13
CA GLY A 323 14.05 7.39 -5.31
C GLY A 323 13.08 6.24 -5.55
N GLY A 324 13.35 5.06 -4.99
CA GLY A 324 12.59 3.85 -5.32
C GLY A 324 11.08 4.03 -5.13
N ALA A 325 10.66 4.76 -4.09
CA ALA A 325 9.30 5.26 -3.96
C ALA A 325 9.18 6.70 -4.48
N ILE A 326 9.88 7.65 -3.85
CA ILE A 326 9.67 9.09 -4.05
C ILE A 326 10.94 9.75 -4.58
N HIS A 327 10.81 10.47 -5.68
CA HIS A 327 11.87 11.29 -6.25
C HIS A 327 11.42 12.75 -6.38
N THR A 328 12.20 13.68 -5.83
CA THR A 328 11.98 15.12 -6.04
C THR A 328 13.20 15.79 -6.60
N HIS A 329 13.05 16.38 -7.79
CA HIS A 329 14.09 17.19 -8.41
C HIS A 329 13.93 18.66 -7.98
N SER A 330 14.99 19.29 -7.48
CA SER A 330 15.09 20.75 -7.46
C SER A 330 16.13 21.18 -8.48
N GLY A 331 15.79 22.14 -9.35
CA GLY A 331 16.77 22.76 -10.26
C GLY A 331 17.90 23.49 -9.53
N SER A 332 17.91 23.52 -8.19
CA SER A 332 18.96 24.05 -7.32
C SER A 332 18.99 23.31 -5.97
N VAL A 333 20.18 22.96 -5.51
CA VAL A 333 20.40 22.20 -4.25
C VAL A 333 19.98 23.04 -3.05
N GLY A 334 19.18 22.46 -2.13
CA GLY A 334 18.80 23.09 -0.86
C GLY A 334 17.75 24.21 -0.94
N LEU A 335 17.17 24.45 -2.12
CA LEU A 335 16.10 25.44 -2.32
C LEU A 335 14.76 24.76 -2.59
N GLY A 336 13.70 25.23 -1.94
CA GLY A 336 12.33 24.77 -2.12
C GLY A 336 11.57 24.63 -0.81
N PRO A 337 10.26 24.34 -0.87
CA PRO A 337 9.49 24.06 0.34
C PRO A 337 9.95 22.75 0.98
N THR A 338 9.77 22.64 2.30
CA THR A 338 10.06 21.42 3.06
C THR A 338 9.23 20.25 2.54
N PHE A 339 9.88 19.11 2.30
CA PHE A 339 9.21 17.84 2.07
C PHE A 339 8.89 17.19 3.42
N ILE A 340 7.61 16.94 3.69
CA ILE A 340 7.14 16.38 4.96
C ILE A 340 6.67 14.93 4.76
N VAL A 341 7.19 14.04 5.61
CA VAL A 341 6.78 12.64 5.75
C VAL A 341 6.37 12.41 7.20
N ASN A 342 5.12 12.04 7.42
CA ASN A 342 4.54 11.93 8.76
C ASN A 342 3.68 10.68 8.89
N HIS A 343 3.93 9.86 9.91
CA HIS A 343 3.16 8.63 10.15
C HIS A 343 3.10 7.69 8.95
N CYS A 344 4.22 7.50 8.24
CA CYS A 344 4.26 6.71 7.00
C CYS A 344 5.06 5.41 7.16
N GLN A 345 4.76 4.43 6.30
CA GLN A 345 5.51 3.19 6.16
C GLN A 345 6.19 3.12 4.80
N PHE A 346 7.49 2.85 4.79
CA PHE A 346 8.28 2.56 3.61
C PHE A 346 8.89 1.17 3.80
N GLU A 347 8.49 0.21 2.97
CA GLU A 347 8.92 -1.17 3.10
C GLU A 347 9.39 -1.75 1.76
N ASP A 348 10.60 -2.34 1.75
CA ASP A 348 11.14 -3.10 0.62
C ASP A 348 11.18 -2.28 -0.68
N ASN A 349 11.41 -0.95 -0.59
CA ASN A 349 11.59 -0.11 -1.77
C ASN A 349 13.06 -0.15 -2.20
N SER A 350 13.28 -0.13 -3.51
CA SER A 350 14.65 -0.22 -4.06
C SER A 350 14.93 0.83 -5.11
N ALA A 351 16.14 1.36 -5.09
CA ALA A 351 16.67 2.20 -6.15
C ALA A 351 18.03 1.68 -6.62
N ASP A 352 18.32 1.79 -7.92
CA ASP A 352 19.64 1.37 -8.42
C ASP A 352 20.78 2.25 -7.85
N PHE A 353 20.57 3.57 -7.71
CA PHE A 353 21.65 4.50 -7.32
C PHE A 353 21.38 5.28 -6.04
N PHE A 354 20.31 6.06 -5.97
CA PHE A 354 20.12 7.02 -4.88
C PHE A 354 18.76 6.87 -4.20
N GLY A 355 18.76 6.69 -2.88
CA GLY A 355 17.55 6.71 -2.06
C GLY A 355 16.62 5.53 -2.36
N GLY A 356 16.76 4.41 -1.67
CA GLY A 356 15.92 3.23 -1.93
C GLY A 356 14.44 3.50 -1.75
N SER A 357 14.08 4.37 -0.81
CA SER A 357 12.73 4.93 -0.68
C SER A 357 12.65 6.35 -1.21
N ILE A 358 13.46 7.25 -0.67
CA ILE A 358 13.35 8.69 -0.92
C ILE A 358 14.64 9.23 -1.51
N TYR A 359 14.51 9.92 -2.64
CA TYR A 359 15.52 10.81 -3.18
C TYR A 359 15.02 12.25 -3.21
N THR A 360 15.78 13.16 -2.58
CA THR A 360 15.54 14.59 -2.70
C THR A 360 16.83 15.39 -2.69
N LEU A 361 16.83 16.57 -3.34
CA LEU A 361 17.90 17.57 -3.21
C LEU A 361 17.47 18.76 -2.32
N LYS A 362 16.44 18.57 -1.50
CA LYS A 362 15.90 19.57 -0.56
C LYS A 362 16.03 19.05 0.89
N HIS A 363 15.56 19.88 1.84
CA HIS A 363 15.36 19.47 3.21
C HIS A 363 14.12 18.56 3.33
N VAL A 364 14.24 17.48 4.10
CA VAL A 364 13.14 16.56 4.42
C VAL A 364 12.92 16.48 5.93
N GLU A 365 11.67 16.57 6.34
CA GLU A 365 11.24 16.32 7.72
C GLU A 365 10.51 14.98 7.79
N ILE A 366 11.06 14.05 8.57
CA ILE A 366 10.53 12.70 8.78
C ILE A 366 10.10 12.58 10.23
N MET A 367 8.81 12.29 10.44
CA MET A 367 8.21 12.19 11.76
C MET A 367 7.39 10.92 11.88
N ASP A 368 7.52 10.22 13.01
CA ASP A 368 6.67 9.08 13.37
C ASP A 368 6.56 8.01 12.27
N SER A 369 7.64 7.81 11.50
CA SER A 369 7.62 6.98 10.28
C SER A 369 8.58 5.82 10.39
N ASN A 370 8.33 4.77 9.61
CA ASN A 370 9.15 3.57 9.57
C ASN A 370 9.66 3.30 8.15
N PHE A 371 10.94 2.96 8.07
CA PHE A 371 11.65 2.57 6.85
C PHE A 371 12.30 1.21 7.11
N SER A 372 11.94 0.21 6.33
CA SER A 372 12.43 -1.15 6.53
C SER A 372 12.72 -1.87 5.22
N LEU A 373 13.81 -2.64 5.17
CA LEU A 373 14.18 -3.46 4.00
C LEU A 373 14.45 -2.63 2.72
N ASP A 374 14.66 -1.33 2.83
CA ASP A 374 14.93 -0.48 1.67
C ASP A 374 16.37 -0.65 1.18
N SER A 375 16.60 -0.48 -0.14
CA SER A 375 17.95 -0.65 -0.72
C SER A 375 18.33 0.33 -1.85
N ALA A 376 19.58 0.80 -1.85
CA ALA A 376 20.18 1.58 -2.95
C ALA A 376 21.71 1.70 -2.83
N ASP A 377 22.46 2.06 -3.88
CA ASP A 377 23.91 2.30 -3.72
C ASP A 377 24.25 3.40 -2.68
N TYR A 378 23.42 4.44 -2.62
CA TYR A 378 23.62 5.61 -1.77
C TYR A 378 22.32 6.00 -1.04
N GLY A 379 22.32 5.90 0.28
CA GLY A 379 21.15 6.14 1.12
C GLY A 379 20.15 5.01 0.94
N GLY A 380 20.35 3.88 1.63
CA GLY A 380 19.56 2.67 1.41
C GLY A 380 18.06 2.92 1.55
N SER A 381 17.65 3.81 2.45
CA SER A 381 16.27 4.33 2.52
C SER A 381 16.18 5.75 1.96
N VAL A 382 17.03 6.68 2.43
CA VAL A 382 16.90 8.12 2.16
C VAL A 382 18.21 8.72 1.67
N TYR A 383 18.14 9.38 0.51
CA TYR A 383 19.17 10.29 0.02
C TYR A 383 18.65 11.72 0.03
N CYS A 384 19.29 12.62 0.76
CA CYS A 384 18.87 14.02 0.84
C CYS A 384 20.02 15.03 1.01
N VAL A 385 19.70 16.32 0.95
CA VAL A 385 20.66 17.39 1.29
C VAL A 385 20.77 17.54 2.80
N SER A 386 19.62 17.70 3.46
CA SER A 386 19.53 17.75 4.91
C SER A 386 18.24 17.11 5.36
N ALA A 387 18.23 16.61 6.60
CA ALA A 387 17.04 16.00 7.17
C ALA A 387 16.88 16.34 8.65
N LYS A 388 15.63 16.39 9.08
CA LYS A 388 15.24 16.27 10.47
C LYS A 388 14.41 15.01 10.63
N VAL A 389 14.85 14.12 11.50
CA VAL A 389 14.22 12.83 11.76
C VAL A 389 13.77 12.79 13.20
N SER A 390 12.50 12.50 13.45
CA SER A 390 12.03 12.33 14.83
C SER A 390 11.03 11.19 15.01
N LYS A 391 11.12 10.50 16.15
CA LYS A 391 10.21 9.39 16.51
C LYS A 391 10.11 8.32 15.42
N SER A 392 11.17 8.12 14.65
CA SER A 392 11.14 7.29 13.44
C SER A 392 12.08 6.09 13.57
N THR A 393 11.80 5.05 12.81
CA THR A 393 12.58 3.80 12.81
C THR A 393 13.13 3.53 11.41
N PHE A 394 14.40 3.14 11.35
CA PHE A 394 15.09 2.70 10.14
C PHE A 394 15.72 1.35 10.42
N SER A 395 15.21 0.29 9.79
CA SER A 395 15.71 -1.05 10.03
C SER A 395 16.02 -1.82 8.76
N ASP A 396 16.96 -2.76 8.88
CA ASP A 396 17.23 -3.79 7.87
C ASP A 396 17.46 -3.21 6.45
N SER A 397 17.91 -1.96 6.36
CA SER A 397 18.13 -1.27 5.09
C SER A 397 19.58 -1.45 4.63
N TYR A 398 19.78 -1.51 3.32
CA TYR A 398 21.08 -1.83 2.73
C TYR A 398 21.51 -0.74 1.74
N ALA A 399 22.78 -0.32 1.83
CA ALA A 399 23.40 0.44 0.77
C ALA A 399 24.74 -0.12 0.30
N GLU A 400 24.95 -0.22 -1.01
CA GLU A 400 26.23 -0.75 -1.52
C GLU A 400 27.42 0.15 -1.11
N VAL A 401 27.22 1.47 -1.06
CA VAL A 401 28.30 2.43 -0.84
C VAL A 401 28.14 3.25 0.44
N LYS A 402 27.09 4.08 0.59
CA LYS A 402 27.03 5.02 1.74
C LYS A 402 25.66 5.11 2.36
N GLY A 403 25.63 5.09 3.70
CA GLY A 403 24.44 5.33 4.50
C GLY A 403 23.44 4.22 4.31
N GLY A 404 23.58 3.12 5.05
CA GLY A 404 22.72 1.95 4.87
C GLY A 404 21.24 2.28 5.05
N SER A 405 20.91 3.32 5.83
CA SER A 405 19.58 3.94 5.82
C SER A 405 19.62 5.35 5.23
N ILE A 406 20.37 6.27 5.82
CA ILE A 406 20.34 7.70 5.45
C ILE A 406 21.70 8.14 4.94
N TYR A 407 21.70 8.80 3.78
CA TYR A 407 22.86 9.54 3.29
C TYR A 407 22.51 11.00 3.01
N THR A 408 23.20 11.91 3.71
CA THR A 408 23.10 13.36 3.47
C THR A 408 24.31 13.89 2.69
N ARG A 409 24.05 14.66 1.62
CA ARG A 409 25.11 15.21 0.76
C ARG A 409 24.73 16.52 0.06
N SER A 410 25.74 17.38 -0.14
CA SER A 410 25.66 18.65 -0.89
C SER A 410 24.91 19.77 -0.15
N GLY A 411 25.05 21.03 -0.57
CA GLY A 411 24.17 22.12 -0.11
C GLY A 411 24.20 22.48 1.37
N ASN A 412 25.37 22.40 2.01
CA ASN A 412 25.54 22.47 3.47
C ASN A 412 24.74 21.40 4.22
N PRO A 413 25.10 20.12 4.09
CA PRO A 413 24.31 19.04 4.65
C PRO A 413 24.27 19.13 6.18
N SER A 414 23.08 18.97 6.76
CA SER A 414 22.85 18.87 8.20
C SER A 414 21.89 17.71 8.48
N LEU A 415 22.02 17.11 9.65
CA LEU A 415 21.18 16.00 10.05
C LEU A 415 20.88 16.09 11.55
N ASP A 416 19.60 16.24 11.88
CA ASP A 416 19.10 16.23 13.25
C ASP A 416 18.24 14.98 13.46
N VAL A 417 18.66 14.08 14.34
CA VAL A 417 17.96 12.83 14.67
C VAL A 417 17.54 12.88 16.13
N ILE A 418 16.25 12.72 16.40
CA ILE A 418 15.69 12.89 17.75
C ILE A 418 14.73 11.75 18.07
N HIS A 419 14.85 11.07 19.22
CA HIS A 419 13.93 10.00 19.62
C HIS A 419 13.74 8.90 18.55
N SER A 420 14.78 8.55 17.80
CA SER A 420 14.68 7.65 16.64
C SER A 420 15.58 6.43 16.80
N SER A 421 15.28 5.36 16.05
CA SER A 421 15.99 4.09 16.13
C SER A 421 16.54 3.65 14.77
N PHE A 422 17.80 3.21 14.74
CA PHE A 422 18.47 2.71 13.53
C PHE A 422 19.12 1.34 13.82
N TYR A 423 18.65 0.27 13.20
CA TYR A 423 19.22 -1.05 13.46
C TYR A 423 19.26 -2.03 12.31
N ASN A 424 20.22 -2.96 12.35
CA ASN A 424 20.46 -3.97 11.31
C ASN A 424 20.70 -3.40 9.91
N ASN A 425 21.20 -2.16 9.81
CA ASN A 425 21.50 -1.55 8.52
C ASN A 425 22.94 -1.84 8.11
N GLU A 426 23.18 -1.93 6.80
CA GLU A 426 24.48 -2.29 6.24
C GLU A 426 24.90 -1.36 5.11
N ALA A 427 26.15 -0.89 5.14
CA ALA A 427 26.77 -0.18 4.01
C ALA A 427 28.29 -0.18 4.04
N LEU A 428 28.97 0.13 2.94
CA LEU A 428 30.44 0.30 2.98
C LEU A 428 30.88 1.47 3.91
N TYR A 429 30.17 2.59 3.88
CA TYR A 429 30.41 3.75 4.74
C TYR A 429 29.15 4.13 5.52
N GLY A 430 29.18 4.02 6.84
CA GLY A 430 28.07 4.40 7.70
C GLY A 430 26.95 3.38 7.63
N GLY A 431 27.02 2.33 8.45
CA GLY A 431 26.08 1.21 8.38
C GLY A 431 24.62 1.67 8.51
N ALA A 432 24.35 2.65 9.37
CA ALA A 432 23.05 3.33 9.41
C ALA A 432 23.08 4.68 8.69
N ILE A 433 24.02 5.54 9.07
CA ILE A 433 24.02 6.96 8.69
C ILE A 433 25.34 7.34 8.07
N ALA A 434 25.29 7.97 6.89
CA ALA A 434 26.43 8.63 6.29
C ALA A 434 26.15 10.13 6.04
N MET A 435 27.18 10.96 6.20
CA MET A 435 27.13 12.37 5.83
C MET A 435 28.43 12.79 5.14
N ALA A 436 28.32 13.53 4.03
CA ALA A 436 29.50 14.05 3.34
C ALA A 436 29.27 15.38 2.63
N ALA A 437 30.29 16.25 2.63
CA ALA A 437 30.33 17.48 1.83
C ALA A 437 31.34 17.38 0.68
N ASN A 438 30.94 17.85 -0.50
CA ASN A 438 31.82 18.04 -1.66
C ASN A 438 31.99 19.53 -1.97
N PHE A 439 33.18 20.07 -1.73
CA PHE A 439 33.46 21.51 -1.76
C PHE A 439 33.80 22.08 -3.15
N SER A 440 33.45 21.43 -4.25
CA SER A 440 33.65 22.00 -5.61
C SER A 440 32.83 23.29 -5.86
N SER A 441 31.95 23.69 -4.93
CA SER A 441 30.99 24.81 -5.05
C SER A 441 30.94 25.75 -3.83
N GLY A 442 31.87 25.64 -2.86
CA GLY A 442 31.97 26.59 -1.73
C GLY A 442 31.02 26.35 -0.53
N TYR A 443 30.40 25.18 -0.42
CA TYR A 443 29.53 24.79 0.70
C TYR A 443 30.30 24.16 1.86
N ASN A 444 30.02 24.55 3.11
CA ASN A 444 30.58 23.96 4.33
C ASN A 444 29.77 22.73 4.77
N LEU A 445 30.38 21.77 5.47
CA LEU A 445 29.62 20.70 6.13
C LEU A 445 28.83 21.31 7.31
N GLY A 446 27.57 20.94 7.46
CA GLY A 446 26.77 21.28 8.63
C GLY A 446 27.08 20.35 9.82
N ALA A 447 26.38 20.59 10.93
CA ALA A 447 26.46 19.75 12.11
C ALA A 447 25.58 18.49 11.95
N MET A 448 26.02 17.39 12.56
CA MET A 448 25.18 16.23 12.84
C MET A 448 24.81 16.24 14.32
N GLN A 449 23.53 16.15 14.62
CA GLN A 449 23.01 16.06 15.98
C GLN A 449 22.20 14.77 16.13
N ILE A 450 22.58 13.93 17.09
CA ILE A 450 21.84 12.74 17.48
C ILE A 450 21.44 12.93 18.93
N ASP A 451 20.13 13.03 19.18
CA ASP A 451 19.58 13.26 20.51
C ASP A 451 18.57 12.17 20.88
N SER A 452 18.68 11.64 22.09
CA SER A 452 17.70 10.73 22.68
C SER A 452 17.36 9.53 21.78
N SER A 453 18.35 9.02 21.04
CA SER A 453 18.17 8.04 19.96
C SER A 453 19.00 6.77 20.17
N GLU A 454 18.62 5.68 19.52
CA GLU A 454 19.32 4.38 19.60
C GLU A 454 19.82 3.92 18.23
N ILE A 455 21.09 3.54 18.12
CA ILE A 455 21.70 3.06 16.88
C ILE A 455 22.48 1.77 17.14
N PHE A 456 22.01 0.63 16.64
CA PHE A 456 22.56 -0.66 17.05
C PHE A 456 22.54 -1.77 16.00
N ASN A 457 23.41 -2.77 16.13
CA ASN A 457 23.52 -3.91 15.21
C ASN A 457 23.76 -3.52 13.74
N ASN A 458 24.35 -2.35 13.47
CA ASN A 458 24.66 -1.94 12.10
C ASN A 458 26.08 -2.38 11.72
N SER A 459 26.32 -2.56 10.41
CA SER A 459 27.60 -3.04 9.90
C SER A 459 28.12 -2.17 8.75
N ALA A 460 29.43 -1.88 8.76
CA ALA A 460 30.09 -1.20 7.66
C ALA A 460 31.58 -1.54 7.53
N ASP A 461 32.27 -0.97 6.54
CA ASP A 461 33.74 -0.94 6.56
C ASP A 461 34.23 0.24 7.40
N TYR A 462 33.62 1.42 7.23
CA TYR A 462 33.93 2.62 8.02
C TYR A 462 32.69 3.14 8.73
N GLY A 463 32.75 3.27 10.06
CA GLY A 463 31.62 3.77 10.84
C GLY A 463 30.51 2.74 10.87
N GLY A 464 30.65 1.68 11.69
CA GLY A 464 29.66 0.60 11.74
C GLY A 464 28.23 1.09 11.95
N ALA A 465 28.06 2.19 12.71
CA ALA A 465 26.81 2.95 12.77
C ALA A 465 26.84 4.23 11.92
N ILE A 466 27.78 5.14 12.23
CA ILE A 466 27.79 6.50 11.70
C ILE A 466 29.11 6.78 11.00
N HIS A 467 29.02 7.30 9.77
CA HIS A 467 30.17 7.77 9.01
C HIS A 467 30.02 9.22 8.56
N MET A 468 30.94 10.08 8.96
CA MET A 468 30.98 11.49 8.58
C MET A 468 32.31 11.82 7.90
N TYR A 469 32.26 12.31 6.66
CA TYR A 469 33.46 12.57 5.88
C TYR A 469 33.49 13.93 5.19
N VAL A 470 34.63 14.62 5.30
CA VAL A 470 34.84 15.97 4.76
C VAL A 470 35.97 15.97 3.73
N THR A 471 35.67 16.33 2.47
CA THR A 471 36.66 16.46 1.39
C THR A 471 36.67 17.81 0.71
N ASP A 472 37.86 18.38 0.56
CA ASP A 472 38.06 19.68 -0.09
C ASP A 472 38.00 19.66 -1.63
N GLY A 473 37.34 20.71 -2.14
CA GLY A 473 37.67 21.44 -3.36
C GLY A 473 38.17 22.83 -2.99
N PHE A 474 39.34 23.20 -3.52
CA PHE A 474 40.05 24.50 -3.65
C PHE A 474 39.88 25.71 -2.69
N SER A 475 38.88 25.85 -1.80
CA SER A 475 38.72 27.10 -1.02
C SER A 475 37.87 27.07 0.27
N GLY A 476 37.36 25.92 0.73
CA GLY A 476 36.46 25.84 1.91
C GLY A 476 37.13 25.66 3.28
N ASN A 477 36.35 25.86 4.37
CA ASN A 477 36.72 25.55 5.75
C ASN A 477 36.27 24.12 6.05
N SER A 478 37.20 23.18 6.22
CA SER A 478 36.93 21.72 6.33
C SER A 478 36.47 21.28 7.72
N ALA A 479 35.90 22.19 8.52
CA ALA A 479 35.44 21.93 9.88
C ALA A 479 34.07 21.23 9.86
N GLY A 480 33.94 20.14 10.62
CA GLY A 480 32.69 19.42 10.83
C GLY A 480 32.53 19.07 12.31
N SER A 481 31.29 19.10 12.82
CA SER A 481 30.98 18.74 14.21
C SER A 481 29.87 17.71 14.30
N MET A 482 30.04 16.77 15.25
CA MET A 482 29.06 15.76 15.60
C MET A 482 28.75 15.84 17.09
N HIS A 483 27.47 15.98 17.44
CA HIS A 483 27.01 16.03 18.82
C HIS A 483 26.07 14.85 19.08
N ILE A 484 26.43 14.01 20.05
CA ILE A 484 25.65 12.84 20.48
C ILE A 484 25.18 13.09 21.91
N ASN A 485 23.88 13.27 22.10
CA ASN A 485 23.26 13.66 23.35
C ASN A 485 22.25 12.62 23.81
N THR A 486 22.30 12.20 25.07
CA THR A 486 21.30 11.30 25.70
C THR A 486 20.99 10.04 24.86
N SER A 487 21.97 9.52 24.12
CA SER A 487 21.77 8.49 23.09
C SER A 487 22.54 7.21 23.40
N LYS A 488 22.16 6.11 22.73
CA LYS A 488 22.86 4.83 22.83
C LYS A 488 23.32 4.34 21.47
N ILE A 489 24.60 3.99 21.35
CA ILE A 489 25.16 3.41 20.12
C ILE A 489 25.88 2.11 20.47
N TYR A 490 25.34 0.96 20.06
CA TYR A 490 25.82 -0.32 20.57
C TYR A 490 25.77 -1.49 19.60
N ASN A 491 26.61 -2.50 19.79
CA ASN A 491 26.67 -3.71 18.95
C ASN A 491 26.93 -3.45 17.46
N ASN A 492 27.56 -2.35 17.09
CA ASN A 492 27.88 -2.06 15.69
C ASN A 492 29.27 -2.59 15.33
N ASN A 493 29.45 -2.99 14.06
CA ASN A 493 30.68 -3.61 13.60
C ASN A 493 31.25 -2.88 12.37
N ALA A 494 32.56 -2.62 12.38
CA ALA A 494 33.30 -2.04 11.28
C ALA A 494 34.43 -2.99 10.80
N ASN A 495 34.48 -3.31 9.51
CA ASN A 495 35.57 -4.12 8.96
C ASN A 495 36.90 -3.35 8.85
N LEU A 496 36.89 -2.02 9.01
CA LEU A 496 38.10 -1.19 9.04
C LEU A 496 38.10 -0.29 10.29
N ASP A 497 37.54 0.90 10.22
CA ASP A 497 37.70 1.94 11.26
C ASP A 497 36.36 2.44 11.81
N GLY A 498 36.31 2.73 13.11
CA GLY A 498 35.14 3.31 13.77
C GLY A 498 34.01 2.31 13.93
N GLY A 499 34.07 1.43 14.93
CA GLY A 499 33.06 0.38 15.12
C GLY A 499 31.65 0.94 15.33
N ALA A 500 31.53 2.03 16.08
CA ALA A 500 30.30 2.85 16.12
C ALA A 500 30.42 4.07 15.21
N ILE A 501 31.33 4.99 15.53
CA ILE A 501 31.45 6.29 14.88
C ILE A 501 32.78 6.37 14.12
N HIS A 502 32.71 6.76 12.85
CA HIS A 502 33.88 7.17 12.08
C HIS A 502 33.67 8.59 11.57
N MET A 503 34.49 9.53 12.05
CA MET A 503 34.58 10.86 11.49
C MET A 503 35.98 11.09 10.92
N SER A 504 36.05 11.54 9.67
CA SER A 504 37.31 12.00 9.13
C SER A 504 37.18 13.18 8.19
N SER A 505 38.27 13.93 8.07
CA SER A 505 38.34 15.10 7.20
C SER A 505 39.71 15.21 6.57
N SER A 506 39.72 15.62 5.31
CA SER A 506 40.96 15.76 4.54
C SER A 506 40.96 17.00 3.63
N ARG A 507 42.04 17.78 3.71
CA ARG A 507 42.28 18.97 2.88
C ARG A 507 43.56 18.82 2.06
N ILE A 508 43.41 18.88 0.73
CA ILE A 508 44.49 18.60 -0.23
C ILE A 508 45.16 19.88 -0.77
N ASN A 509 44.49 21.04 -0.76
CA ASN A 509 45.03 22.31 -1.30
C ASN A 509 44.53 23.54 -0.49
N GLY A 510 45.41 24.24 0.24
CA GLY A 510 45.01 25.45 0.97
C GLY A 510 46.02 25.97 2.01
N THR A 511 45.79 27.21 2.48
CA THR A 511 46.67 28.05 3.33
C THR A 511 46.87 27.54 4.78
N ASN A 512 47.82 28.15 5.52
CA ASN A 512 48.20 27.90 6.94
C ASN A 512 47.07 28.13 8.00
N LEU A 513 45.81 27.90 7.66
CA LEU A 513 44.66 28.06 8.56
C LEU A 513 44.55 26.86 9.53
N SER A 514 44.02 27.12 10.73
CA SER A 514 43.65 26.10 11.71
C SER A 514 42.19 25.74 11.52
N ASN A 515 41.93 24.49 11.12
CA ASN A 515 40.58 23.93 11.05
C ASN A 515 40.41 22.92 12.19
N THR A 516 39.20 22.82 12.72
CA THR A 516 38.88 21.93 13.85
C THR A 516 37.82 20.93 13.41
N THR A 517 38.05 19.67 13.77
CA THR A 517 37.00 18.65 13.79
C THR A 517 36.64 18.34 15.23
N GLU A 518 35.33 18.18 15.49
CA GLU A 518 34.81 18.03 16.84
C GLU A 518 33.81 16.88 16.93
N ILE A 519 34.01 15.98 17.88
CA ILE A 519 32.99 15.04 18.34
C ILE A 519 32.73 15.34 19.80
N GLU A 520 31.47 15.62 20.13
CA GLU A 520 31.00 15.74 21.50
C GLU A 520 30.00 14.63 21.81
N VAL A 521 30.26 13.91 22.89
CA VAL A 521 29.36 12.89 23.42
C VAL A 521 28.95 13.33 24.82
N TYR A 522 27.66 13.57 25.02
CA TYR A 522 27.10 14.06 26.26
C TYR A 522 26.01 13.10 26.75
N ASN A 523 26.07 12.70 28.02
CA ASN A 523 25.01 11.91 28.66
C ASN A 523 24.64 10.61 27.91
N SER A 524 25.59 10.00 27.21
CA SER A 524 25.34 8.95 26.22
C SER A 524 26.16 7.68 26.48
N THR A 525 25.72 6.56 25.92
CA THR A 525 26.39 5.26 26.03
C THR A 525 26.85 4.77 24.67
N ILE A 526 28.13 4.41 24.53
CA ILE A 526 28.69 3.73 23.35
C ILE A 526 29.28 2.39 23.79
N ASP A 527 28.57 1.30 23.49
CA ASP A 527 28.83 0.00 24.10
C ASP A 527 29.00 -1.14 23.09
N ASN A 528 29.95 -2.04 23.34
CA ASN A 528 30.09 -3.31 22.61
C ASN A 528 30.19 -3.14 21.08
N ASN A 529 30.88 -2.10 20.61
CA ASN A 529 31.16 -1.91 19.19
C ASN A 529 32.56 -2.43 18.83
N ALA A 530 32.73 -2.90 17.60
CA ALA A 530 33.97 -3.51 17.16
C ALA A 530 34.46 -2.91 15.84
N ALA A 531 35.76 -2.67 15.72
CA ALA A 531 36.45 -2.34 14.48
C ALA A 531 37.64 -3.29 14.27
N ILE A 532 38.00 -3.62 13.03
CA ILE A 532 39.20 -4.45 12.81
C ILE A 532 40.49 -3.61 13.01
N ASN A 533 40.51 -2.35 12.58
CA ASN A 533 41.70 -1.52 12.59
C ASN A 533 41.71 -0.53 13.75
N ASN A 534 40.94 0.56 13.70
CA ASN A 534 41.09 1.65 14.67
C ASN A 534 39.75 2.16 15.20
N GLY A 535 39.69 2.47 16.49
CA GLY A 535 38.53 3.11 17.12
C GLY A 535 37.33 2.18 17.23
N GLY A 536 37.30 1.31 18.25
CA GLY A 536 36.18 0.37 18.41
C GLY A 536 34.87 1.11 18.68
N ALA A 537 34.90 2.14 19.53
CA ALA A 537 33.78 3.06 19.70
C ALA A 537 33.85 4.21 18.69
N ILE A 538 34.94 4.99 18.74
CA ILE A 538 35.07 6.24 18.00
C ILE A 538 36.40 6.25 17.26
N TYR A 539 36.34 6.45 15.95
CA TYR A 539 37.45 6.93 15.15
C TYR A 539 37.25 8.39 14.80
N SER A 540 38.22 9.25 15.12
CA SER A 540 38.27 10.64 14.69
C SER A 540 39.61 10.94 14.00
N GLY A 541 39.59 11.40 12.75
CA GLY A 541 40.79 11.72 11.98
C GLY A 541 40.75 13.08 11.28
N HIS A 542 41.82 13.87 11.39
CA HIS A 542 41.94 15.14 10.66
C HIS A 542 43.29 15.23 9.93
N PHE A 543 43.24 15.32 8.60
CA PHE A 543 44.41 15.32 7.72
C PHE A 543 44.44 16.62 6.89
N ASP A 544 45.27 17.59 7.27
CA ASP A 544 45.32 18.89 6.59
C ASP A 544 46.78 19.35 6.43
N ILE A 545 47.13 19.88 5.26
CA ILE A 545 48.46 20.49 5.02
C ILE A 545 48.70 21.67 5.98
N GLY A 546 47.67 22.33 6.50
CA GLY A 546 47.74 23.48 7.42
C GLY A 546 48.09 23.15 8.89
N LYS A 547 47.22 23.58 9.81
CA LYS A 547 47.35 23.39 11.27
C LYS A 547 46.15 22.63 11.87
N PRO A 548 45.96 21.35 11.53
CA PRO A 548 44.77 20.60 11.93
C PRO A 548 44.62 20.45 13.45
N ILE A 549 43.41 20.66 13.95
CA ILE A 549 42.98 20.36 15.32
C ILE A 549 41.89 19.27 15.26
N ASN A 550 42.11 18.17 15.98
CA ASN A 550 41.11 17.14 16.18
C ASN A 550 40.74 17.10 17.66
N HIS A 551 39.46 17.31 17.96
CA HIS A 551 38.96 17.39 19.32
C HIS A 551 37.84 16.36 19.53
N VAL A 552 38.00 15.51 20.54
CA VAL A 552 36.95 14.59 21.02
C VAL A 552 36.67 14.90 22.49
N THR A 553 35.41 15.15 22.82
CA THR A 553 34.97 15.47 24.19
C THR A 553 33.90 14.47 24.63
N ILE A 554 34.13 13.82 25.76
CA ILE A 554 33.21 12.86 26.38
C ILE A 554 32.79 13.41 27.74
N ASN A 555 31.50 13.70 27.91
CA ASN A 555 30.93 14.35 29.07
C ASN A 555 29.81 13.47 29.65
N TYR A 556 29.87 13.15 30.94
CA TYR A 556 28.81 12.40 31.65
C TYR A 556 28.39 11.12 30.91
N SER A 557 29.34 10.46 30.24
CA SER A 557 29.05 9.41 29.25
C SER A 557 29.82 8.14 29.56
N THR A 558 29.35 7.04 28.97
CA THR A 558 29.95 5.71 29.13
C THR A 558 30.40 5.15 27.79
N ILE A 559 31.67 4.77 27.69
CA ILE A 559 32.23 4.05 26.54
C ILE A 559 32.75 2.70 27.06
N SER A 560 32.07 1.62 26.71
CA SER A 560 32.35 0.32 27.31
C SER A 560 32.38 -0.85 26.33
N ASN A 561 33.16 -1.88 26.66
CA ASN A 561 33.18 -3.15 25.93
C ASN A 561 33.54 -3.03 24.43
N ASN A 562 34.14 -1.92 23.99
CA ASN A 562 34.47 -1.74 22.58
C ASN A 562 35.83 -2.34 22.25
N SER A 563 36.03 -2.77 21.00
CA SER A 563 37.27 -3.44 20.57
C SER A 563 37.81 -2.96 19.22
N ALA A 564 39.13 -2.84 19.11
CA ALA A 564 39.84 -2.52 17.86
C ALA A 564 41.29 -3.01 17.83
N ALA A 565 42.03 -2.85 16.73
CA ALA A 565 43.48 -3.04 16.77
C ALA A 565 44.18 -1.88 17.49
N ASN A 566 43.80 -0.62 17.28
CA ASN A 566 44.25 0.52 18.09
C ASN A 566 43.05 1.34 18.58
N GLY A 567 43.11 1.86 19.81
CA GLY A 567 42.01 2.68 20.33
C GLY A 567 40.74 1.85 20.52
N GLY A 568 40.76 0.88 21.43
CA GLY A 568 39.60 -0.01 21.66
C GLY A 568 38.32 0.78 21.92
N GLY A 569 38.41 1.82 22.75
CA GLY A 569 37.38 2.85 22.88
C GLY A 569 37.54 3.93 21.80
N ILE A 570 38.46 4.86 22.01
CA ILE A 570 38.65 6.03 21.16
C ILE A 570 39.99 5.95 20.42
N TYR A 571 39.97 6.20 19.13
CA TYR A 571 41.14 6.49 18.31
C TYR A 571 41.03 7.91 17.73
N ALA A 572 41.95 8.79 18.12
CA ALA A 572 42.00 10.18 17.66
C ALA A 572 43.34 10.49 16.98
N LYS A 573 43.29 11.01 15.75
CA LYS A 573 44.49 11.31 14.96
C LYS A 573 44.43 12.66 14.29
N SER A 574 45.56 13.37 14.28
CA SER A 574 45.75 14.61 13.52
C SER A 574 47.09 14.58 12.78
N LYS A 575 47.07 14.91 11.49
CA LYS A 575 48.29 14.96 10.65
C LYS A 575 48.34 16.23 9.83
N GLY A 576 49.44 16.98 9.95
CA GLY A 576 49.67 18.17 9.12
C GLY A 576 51.13 18.53 8.89
N SER A 577 51.39 19.64 8.18
CA SER A 577 52.77 20.00 7.79
C SER A 577 53.49 20.82 8.87
N SER A 578 52.81 21.84 9.42
CA SER A 578 53.42 22.79 10.35
C SER A 578 53.10 22.44 11.80
N ARG A 579 51.83 22.32 12.18
CA ARG A 579 51.39 21.94 13.53
C ARG A 579 50.22 20.98 13.44
N ALA A 580 50.15 19.97 14.29
CA ALA A 580 49.01 19.06 14.39
C ALA A 580 48.67 18.91 15.86
N ARG A 581 47.39 19.05 16.19
CA ARG A 581 46.89 18.86 17.54
C ARG A 581 45.80 17.80 17.59
N VAL A 582 45.91 16.92 18.56
CA VAL A 582 44.83 16.06 19.04
C VAL A 582 44.53 16.46 20.47
N LYS A 583 43.25 16.64 20.78
CA LYS A 583 42.76 16.84 22.14
C LYS A 583 41.65 15.85 22.42
N VAL A 584 41.81 15.01 23.43
CA VAL A 584 40.73 14.16 23.94
C VAL A 584 40.45 14.54 25.38
N GLN A 585 39.22 14.92 25.68
CA GLN A 585 38.77 15.30 27.01
C GLN A 585 37.72 14.32 27.50
N THR A 586 37.87 13.82 28.72
CA THR A 586 36.83 13.05 29.40
C THR A 586 36.49 13.74 30.71
N ASN A 587 35.23 14.14 30.87
CA ASN A 587 34.74 14.80 32.08
C ASN A 587 33.62 13.95 32.67
N SER A 588 33.76 13.55 33.93
CA SER A 588 32.71 12.82 34.66
C SER A 588 32.24 11.57 33.92
N SER A 589 33.14 10.88 33.23
CA SER A 589 32.81 9.83 32.26
C SER A 589 33.49 8.50 32.59
N SER A 590 32.89 7.41 32.13
CA SER A 590 33.36 6.04 32.36
C SER A 590 33.86 5.41 31.05
N LEU A 591 35.15 5.08 30.96
CA LEU A 591 35.71 4.29 29.86
C LEU A 591 36.16 2.94 30.41
N ILE A 592 35.39 1.89 30.13
CA ILE A 592 35.47 0.62 30.85
C ILE A 592 35.56 -0.59 29.92
N ASN A 593 36.48 -1.51 30.20
CA ASN A 593 36.57 -2.79 29.49
C ASN A 593 36.71 -2.65 27.95
N ASN A 594 37.36 -1.59 27.49
CA ASN A 594 37.70 -1.45 26.07
C ASN A 594 39.02 -2.16 25.77
N ALA A 595 39.11 -2.83 24.63
CA ALA A 595 40.22 -3.72 24.28
C ALA A 595 40.89 -3.35 22.95
N ALA A 596 42.22 -3.27 22.95
CA ALA A 596 43.03 -3.07 21.75
C ALA A 596 43.97 -4.25 21.49
N LEU A 597 44.12 -4.67 20.23
CA LEU A 597 45.12 -5.70 19.86
C LEU A 597 46.55 -5.17 19.86
N ASN A 598 46.76 -3.88 19.61
CA ASN A 598 48.05 -3.22 19.60
C ASN A 598 48.13 -2.25 20.79
N ASP A 599 47.69 -1.01 20.62
CA ASP A 599 47.92 0.05 21.61
C ASP A 599 46.63 0.85 21.93
N GLY A 600 46.57 1.46 23.11
CA GLY A 600 45.49 2.35 23.50
C GLY A 600 44.15 1.64 23.71
N GLY A 601 44.00 0.88 24.79
CA GLY A 601 42.74 0.14 25.03
C GLY A 601 41.54 1.07 25.23
N ALA A 602 41.63 2.06 26.12
CA ALA A 602 40.58 3.07 26.28
C ALA A 602 40.71 4.21 25.25
N ILE A 603 41.89 4.83 25.18
CA ILE A 603 42.16 5.98 24.31
C ILE A 603 43.52 5.83 23.63
N TYR A 604 43.53 5.99 22.30
CA TYR A 604 44.72 6.17 21.48
C TYR A 604 44.68 7.55 20.83
N ALA A 605 45.66 8.41 21.14
CA ALA A 605 45.80 9.73 20.56
C ALA A 605 47.16 9.90 19.87
N TRP A 606 47.15 10.41 18.63
CA TRP A 606 48.36 10.58 17.84
C TRP A 606 48.35 11.85 16.98
N ALA A 607 49.34 12.73 17.20
CA ALA A 607 49.60 13.90 16.37
C ALA A 607 50.91 13.75 15.57
N GLU A 608 50.85 14.07 14.27
CA GLU A 608 51.98 13.99 13.34
C GLU A 608 52.17 15.29 12.52
N SER A 609 53.21 16.05 12.84
CA SER A 609 53.70 17.21 12.07
C SER A 609 55.09 17.67 12.56
N THR A 610 55.54 18.86 12.12
CA THR A 610 56.72 19.53 12.69
C THR A 610 56.50 19.93 14.16
N TYR A 611 55.30 20.39 14.54
CA TYR A 611 54.90 20.74 15.92
C TYR A 611 53.67 19.90 16.33
N SER A 612 53.89 18.84 17.09
CA SER A 612 52.85 17.83 17.34
C SER A 612 52.42 17.80 18.81
N GLU A 613 51.12 17.91 19.05
CA GLU A 613 50.51 17.98 20.39
C GLU A 613 49.40 16.95 20.48
N SER A 614 49.50 16.06 21.45
CA SER A 614 48.52 15.01 21.70
C SER A 614 48.16 15.08 23.17
N ASP A 615 47.07 15.80 23.46
CA ASP A 615 46.67 16.16 24.81
C ASP A 615 45.48 15.30 25.25
N LEU A 616 45.65 14.64 26.40
CA LEU A 616 44.61 13.85 27.06
C LEU A 616 44.27 14.49 28.40
N GLU A 617 43.08 15.07 28.53
CA GLU A 617 42.59 15.66 29.78
C GLU A 617 41.53 14.73 30.39
N ILE A 618 41.83 14.17 31.56
CA ILE A 618 40.98 13.15 32.21
C ILE A 618 40.51 13.73 33.54
N ASN A 619 39.29 14.24 33.57
CA ASN A 619 38.74 14.94 34.73
C ASN A 619 37.59 14.14 35.33
N ASN A 620 37.70 13.85 36.61
CA ASN A 620 36.67 13.16 37.39
C ASN A 620 36.12 11.89 36.71
N SER A 621 36.99 11.15 36.04
CA SER A 621 36.61 10.07 35.13
C SER A 621 37.15 8.72 35.62
N THR A 622 36.50 7.64 35.19
CA THR A 622 36.88 6.27 35.53
C THR A 622 37.39 5.56 34.28
N ILE A 623 38.71 5.37 34.20
CA ILE A 623 39.39 4.57 33.17
C ILE A 623 39.77 3.23 33.81
N TYR A 624 38.95 2.19 33.58
CA TYR A 624 39.03 0.94 34.34
C TYR A 624 38.88 -0.31 33.49
N ASP A 625 39.64 -1.37 33.80
CA ASP A 625 39.61 -2.68 33.10
C ASP A 625 39.91 -2.62 31.58
N ASN A 626 40.50 -1.54 31.07
CA ASN A 626 40.85 -1.48 29.66
C ASN A 626 42.13 -2.28 29.37
N SER A 627 42.27 -2.82 28.16
CA SER A 627 43.39 -3.70 27.83
C SER A 627 44.00 -3.39 26.47
N ALA A 628 45.31 -3.56 26.36
CA ALA A 628 46.04 -3.59 25.10
C ALA A 628 47.12 -4.68 25.17
N VAL A 629 47.37 -5.40 24.08
CA VAL A 629 48.48 -6.39 24.04
C VAL A 629 49.84 -5.69 24.01
N GLY A 630 49.91 -4.53 23.35
CA GLY A 630 51.07 -3.63 23.32
C GLY A 630 51.13 -2.75 24.56
N ILE A 631 51.02 -1.43 24.39
CA ILE A 631 51.18 -0.43 25.46
C ILE A 631 49.99 0.54 25.54
N GLY A 632 49.85 1.19 26.69
CA GLY A 632 48.76 2.14 26.92
C GLY A 632 47.40 1.45 26.99
N GLY A 633 47.28 0.32 27.70
CA GLY A 633 46.01 -0.39 27.84
C GLY A 633 44.85 0.49 28.32
N GLY A 634 45.13 1.57 29.06
CA GLY A 634 44.18 2.65 29.32
C GLY A 634 44.40 3.79 28.33
N LEU A 635 45.51 4.50 28.48
CA LEU A 635 45.80 5.73 27.75
C LEU A 635 47.08 5.60 26.93
N PHE A 636 47.02 5.97 25.66
CA PHE A 636 48.16 6.12 24.78
C PHE A 636 48.16 7.51 24.15
N SER A 637 49.23 8.27 24.37
CA SER A 637 49.45 9.58 23.72
C SER A 637 50.81 9.64 23.03
N TYR A 638 50.83 10.17 21.81
CA TYR A 638 52.05 10.28 21.01
C TYR A 638 52.09 11.54 20.13
N GLY A 639 53.16 12.34 20.26
CA GLY A 639 53.53 13.41 19.32
C GLY A 639 54.83 13.10 18.55
N SER A 640 54.91 13.42 17.26
CA SER A 640 56.09 13.11 16.41
C SER A 640 57.46 13.57 16.96
N TRP A 641 58.51 12.74 16.76
CA TRP A 641 59.87 12.90 17.30
C TRP A 641 60.67 14.05 16.68
N ASN A 642 60.24 14.60 15.55
CA ASN A 642 60.94 15.66 14.84
C ASN A 642 60.67 17.08 15.39
N SER A 643 59.99 17.20 16.55
CA SER A 643 59.59 18.49 17.11
C SER A 643 60.66 19.13 17.98
N ALA A 644 60.86 20.43 17.81
CA ALA A 644 61.78 21.24 18.63
C ALA A 644 61.17 21.69 19.97
N VAL A 645 59.87 21.45 20.18
CA VAL A 645 59.10 21.74 21.41
C VAL A 645 58.11 20.59 21.59
N PHE A 646 58.14 19.91 22.73
CA PHE A 646 57.28 18.76 23.03
C PHE A 646 56.18 19.18 24.02
N ASP A 647 54.93 19.27 23.57
CA ASP A 647 53.81 19.69 24.45
C ASP A 647 52.72 18.59 24.61
N SER A 648 52.95 17.33 24.21
CA SER A 648 51.94 16.27 24.40
C SER A 648 51.80 15.89 25.87
N GLU A 649 50.65 16.22 26.48
CA GLU A 649 50.43 16.08 27.91
C GLU A 649 49.28 15.11 28.23
N ILE A 650 49.43 14.33 29.30
CA ILE A 650 48.33 13.57 29.91
C ILE A 650 48.07 14.19 31.28
N THR A 651 46.89 14.78 31.48
CA THR A 651 46.56 15.58 32.67
C THR A 651 45.35 15.00 33.41
N PRO A 652 45.54 13.96 34.23
CA PRO A 652 44.45 13.43 35.05
C PRO A 652 44.20 14.32 36.28
N SER A 653 42.93 14.50 36.63
CA SER A 653 42.47 15.17 37.84
C SER A 653 41.29 14.42 38.45
N SER A 654 41.31 14.21 39.77
CA SER A 654 40.21 13.55 40.52
C SER A 654 39.73 12.22 39.90
N SER A 655 40.58 11.45 39.23
CA SER A 655 40.18 10.33 38.37
C SER A 655 40.73 8.97 38.83
N ILE A 656 40.00 7.90 38.52
CA ILE A 656 40.44 6.52 38.74
C ILE A 656 41.05 5.99 37.43
N LEU A 657 42.33 5.63 37.45
CA LEU A 657 43.05 5.00 36.35
C LEU A 657 43.63 3.67 36.84
N ALA A 658 42.85 2.60 36.75
CA ALA A 658 43.21 1.32 37.38
C ALA A 658 42.87 0.08 36.54
N ASN A 659 43.62 -0.98 36.78
CA ASN A 659 43.51 -2.27 36.09
C ASN A 659 43.62 -2.22 34.55
N ASN A 660 44.36 -1.24 34.02
CA ASN A 660 44.43 -1.03 32.57
C ASN A 660 45.59 -1.79 31.88
N GLY A 661 45.93 -3.00 32.36
CA GLY A 661 47.04 -3.81 31.85
C GLY A 661 48.46 -3.31 32.21
N LEU A 662 49.49 -3.98 31.64
CA LEU A 662 50.89 -3.59 31.78
C LEU A 662 51.16 -2.31 30.98
N ASN A 663 51.88 -1.34 31.57
CA ASN A 663 52.04 0.00 30.98
C ASN A 663 50.71 0.65 30.58
N GLY A 664 49.71 0.57 31.47
CA GLY A 664 48.36 1.08 31.20
C GLY A 664 48.26 2.57 30.86
N ILE A 665 49.32 3.34 31.09
CA ILE A 665 49.45 4.73 30.63
C ILE A 665 50.77 4.85 29.89
N TYR A 666 50.71 5.33 28.65
CA TYR A 666 51.88 5.63 27.83
C TYR A 666 51.81 7.04 27.26
N ASN A 667 52.90 7.77 27.43
CA ASN A 667 53.18 9.02 26.75
C ASN A 667 54.61 8.94 26.21
N ASN A 668 54.84 9.40 24.99
CA ASN A 668 56.19 9.47 24.44
C ASN A 668 57.01 10.65 25.00
N GLN A 669 56.40 11.48 25.86
CA GLN A 669 57.06 12.52 26.64
C GLN A 669 57.40 12.08 28.07
N ASN A 670 58.36 12.78 28.67
CA ASN A 670 58.78 12.60 30.06
C ASN A 670 58.65 13.95 30.80
N PRO A 671 57.90 14.04 31.92
CA PRO A 671 57.21 12.94 32.62
C PRO A 671 56.06 12.31 31.83
N THR A 672 55.69 11.09 32.21
CA THR A 672 54.64 10.29 31.54
C THR A 672 53.29 10.99 31.59
N LEU A 673 52.99 11.67 32.68
CA LEU A 673 51.79 12.50 32.85
C LEU A 673 52.12 13.73 33.69
N HIS A 674 51.22 14.69 33.71
CA HIS A 674 51.27 15.88 34.54
C HIS A 674 50.00 15.92 35.38
N SER A 675 50.00 15.19 36.50
CA SER A 675 48.81 15.04 37.33
C SER A 675 48.45 16.35 38.03
N LEU A 676 47.15 16.66 38.05
CA LEU A 676 46.59 17.77 38.82
C LEU A 676 46.14 17.36 40.24
N GLY A 677 46.38 16.10 40.63
CA GLY A 677 46.13 15.58 41.98
C GLY A 677 44.79 14.85 42.16
N ASN A 678 44.70 14.16 43.31
CA ASN A 678 43.51 13.43 43.77
C ASN A 678 43.12 12.25 42.86
N ASN A 679 44.09 11.69 42.14
CA ASN A 679 43.87 10.52 41.29
C ASN A 679 44.19 9.21 42.02
N ILE A 680 43.55 8.13 41.60
CA ILE A 680 43.82 6.77 42.10
C ILE A 680 44.42 5.94 40.97
N PHE A 681 45.60 5.39 41.22
CA PHE A 681 46.31 4.53 40.28
C PHE A 681 46.59 3.15 40.87
N SER A 682 46.39 2.09 40.09
CA SER A 682 46.83 0.74 40.46
C SER A 682 48.34 0.51 40.23
N THR A 683 49.02 1.45 39.58
CA THR A 683 50.47 1.39 39.30
C THR A 683 51.29 2.00 40.44
N ASN A 684 52.37 1.32 40.83
CA ASN A 684 53.18 1.69 42.01
C ASN A 684 54.05 2.94 41.85
N ASN A 685 54.39 3.32 40.62
CA ASN A 685 55.22 4.50 40.33
C ASN A 685 54.89 5.01 38.93
N ILE A 686 54.59 6.30 38.80
CA ILE A 686 54.32 6.97 37.52
C ILE A 686 55.07 8.30 37.52
N ALA A 687 55.89 8.54 36.49
CA ALA A 687 56.60 9.80 36.36
C ALA A 687 55.59 10.96 36.15
N GLY A 688 55.70 11.98 37.00
CA GLY A 688 54.85 13.18 37.00
C GLY A 688 53.53 13.06 37.75
N SER A 689 53.36 12.01 38.57
CA SER A 689 52.31 11.96 39.60
C SER A 689 52.42 13.15 40.57
N HIS A 690 51.29 13.63 41.06
CA HIS A 690 51.18 14.68 42.05
C HIS A 690 51.24 14.09 43.47
N ALA A 691 51.65 14.89 44.47
CA ALA A 691 51.75 14.44 45.86
C ALA A 691 50.40 14.07 46.49
N ALA A 692 49.29 14.55 45.90
CA ALA A 692 47.92 14.24 46.31
C ALA A 692 47.36 12.99 45.61
N ASP A 693 48.13 12.32 44.75
CA ASP A 693 47.69 11.07 44.12
C ASP A 693 47.94 9.86 45.03
N THR A 694 47.09 8.84 44.91
CA THR A 694 47.30 7.54 45.55
C THR A 694 47.77 6.52 44.52
N LEU A 695 48.98 6.01 44.72
CA LEU A 695 49.65 5.06 43.82
C LEU A 695 49.64 3.63 44.38
N GLY A 696 49.73 2.64 43.48
CA GLY A 696 49.90 1.23 43.85
C GLY A 696 48.70 0.60 44.56
N VAL A 697 47.50 1.12 44.33
CA VAL A 697 46.29 0.65 45.01
C VAL A 697 45.84 -0.70 44.45
N SER A 698 45.57 -1.67 45.34
CA SER A 698 45.04 -2.97 44.93
C SER A 698 43.57 -2.85 44.48
N LEU A 699 43.15 -3.74 43.57
CA LEU A 699 41.77 -3.75 43.07
C LEU A 699 40.74 -3.96 44.20
N SER A 700 41.10 -4.74 45.23
CA SER A 700 40.26 -4.94 46.42
C SER A 700 40.09 -3.70 47.29
N ALA A 701 41.04 -2.75 47.22
CA ALA A 701 40.94 -1.46 47.93
C ALA A 701 40.19 -0.41 47.09
N ILE A 702 40.34 -0.47 45.76
CA ILE A 702 39.54 0.33 44.83
C ILE A 702 38.05 -0.04 44.93
N ASN A 703 37.73 -1.34 45.05
CA ASN A 703 36.41 -1.87 45.42
C ASN A 703 35.21 -1.18 44.76
N LEU A 704 35.15 -1.19 43.43
CA LEU A 704 34.02 -0.66 42.66
C LEU A 704 33.01 -1.77 42.34
N SER A 705 31.73 -1.41 42.25
CA SER A 705 30.66 -2.27 41.75
C SER A 705 30.86 -2.66 40.27
N PRO A 706 30.13 -3.67 39.75
CA PRO A 706 30.05 -3.93 38.32
C PRO A 706 29.52 -2.72 37.54
N LEU A 707 29.75 -2.69 36.22
CA LEU A 707 29.13 -1.69 35.35
C LEU A 707 27.61 -1.94 35.32
N GLN A 708 26.84 -0.97 35.81
CA GLN A 708 25.38 -1.07 35.92
C GLN A 708 24.75 0.32 36.01
N SER A 709 23.42 0.39 35.85
CA SER A 709 22.70 1.64 36.10
C SER A 709 22.69 1.93 37.61
N ASN A 710 23.18 3.11 37.99
CA ASN A 710 23.26 3.56 39.38
C ASN A 710 22.38 4.80 39.65
N GLY A 711 21.44 5.10 38.76
CA GLY A 711 20.42 6.14 38.93
C GLY A 711 20.55 7.35 38.00
N GLY A 712 21.58 7.45 37.16
CA GLY A 712 21.65 8.42 36.06
C GLY A 712 21.41 7.80 34.68
N PHE A 713 21.71 8.55 33.63
CA PHE A 713 21.38 8.19 32.24
C PHE A 713 22.33 7.14 31.63
N THR A 714 23.52 6.96 32.19
CA THR A 714 24.52 6.01 31.68
C THR A 714 24.91 5.01 32.78
N GLN A 715 25.56 3.91 32.40
CA GLN A 715 25.99 2.91 33.39
C GLN A 715 27.33 3.32 34.00
N THR A 716 27.49 3.20 35.31
CA THR A 716 28.75 3.54 36.00
C THR A 716 29.18 2.43 36.96
N ARG A 717 30.35 2.58 37.59
CA ARG A 717 30.85 1.67 38.63
C ARG A 717 30.93 2.40 39.96
N MET A 718 29.83 2.40 40.72
CA MET A 718 29.75 3.00 42.04
C MET A 718 30.78 2.40 43.01
N PRO A 719 31.52 3.21 43.79
CA PRO A 719 32.39 2.71 44.86
C PRO A 719 31.58 2.09 46.00
N TYR A 720 31.98 0.92 46.48
CA TYR A 720 31.41 0.36 47.71
C TYR A 720 31.91 1.14 48.94
N LEU A 721 31.19 1.06 50.07
CA LEU A 721 31.50 1.80 51.31
C LEU A 721 32.95 1.67 51.82
N SER A 722 33.65 0.59 51.49
CA SER A 722 35.06 0.38 51.87
C SER A 722 36.07 0.81 50.80
N SER A 723 35.59 1.42 49.71
CA SER A 723 36.41 1.89 48.61
C SER A 723 37.23 3.08 49.05
N ILE A 724 38.50 3.10 48.65
CA ILE A 724 39.35 4.27 48.85
C ILE A 724 38.99 5.45 47.92
N ALA A 725 38.10 5.25 46.95
CA ALA A 725 37.65 6.30 46.06
C ALA A 725 36.69 7.27 46.76
N ILE A 726 36.04 6.82 47.84
CA ILE A 726 35.13 7.66 48.61
C ILE A 726 35.92 8.80 49.28
N ASP A 727 35.41 10.03 49.15
CA ASP A 727 36.01 11.23 49.74
C ASP A 727 37.48 11.46 49.32
N PHE A 728 37.89 11.10 48.09
CA PHE A 728 39.29 11.18 47.65
C PHE A 728 39.58 12.13 46.48
N GLY A 729 38.56 12.78 45.91
CA GLY A 729 38.60 13.75 44.82
C GLY A 729 38.93 15.18 45.27
N ASN A 730 38.93 16.15 44.35
CA ASN A 730 39.26 17.54 44.68
C ASN A 730 38.15 18.26 45.48
N LEU A 731 38.51 18.85 46.63
CA LEU A 731 37.61 19.65 47.48
C LEU A 731 37.07 20.94 46.83
N LEU A 732 37.76 21.44 45.81
CA LEU A 732 37.37 22.66 45.08
C LEU A 732 36.53 22.35 43.82
N ASP A 733 36.31 21.07 43.53
CA ASP A 733 35.54 20.66 42.36
C ASP A 733 34.03 20.74 42.67
N SER A 734 33.36 21.70 42.03
CA SER A 734 31.92 21.93 42.17
C SER A 734 31.08 21.19 41.10
N THR A 735 31.67 20.36 40.25
CA THR A 735 30.94 19.64 39.18
C THR A 735 30.03 18.53 39.72
N ASP A 736 28.85 18.36 39.11
CA ASP A 736 27.77 17.47 39.59
C ASP A 736 27.98 15.98 39.25
N ALA A 737 29.22 15.53 39.16
CA ALA A 737 29.56 14.20 38.62
C ALA A 737 29.10 13.00 39.47
N GLN A 738 28.42 13.24 40.60
CA GLN A 738 27.98 12.24 41.57
C GLN A 738 26.52 12.39 42.05
N ASN A 739 25.78 13.41 41.59
CA ASN A 739 24.37 13.69 41.92
C ASN A 739 23.99 13.68 43.44
N VAL A 740 24.91 14.05 44.35
CA VAL A 740 24.57 14.39 45.75
C VAL A 740 25.32 15.62 46.25
N ALA A 741 24.76 16.27 47.27
CA ALA A 741 25.46 17.28 48.08
C ALA A 741 26.72 16.67 48.70
N ILE A 742 27.87 17.30 48.45
CA ILE A 742 29.17 16.88 48.99
C ILE A 742 29.10 16.89 50.53
N VAL A 743 29.18 15.73 51.17
CA VAL A 743 29.42 15.60 52.62
C VAL A 743 30.89 15.26 52.83
N GLY A 744 31.77 16.27 52.77
CA GLY A 744 33.22 16.06 52.92
C GLY A 744 34.00 16.37 51.65
N GLN A 745 34.80 15.42 51.18
CA GLN A 745 35.60 15.52 49.95
C GLN A 745 34.83 14.82 48.82
N ARG A 746 35.01 15.22 47.55
CA ARG A 746 34.33 14.52 46.44
C ARG A 746 34.82 13.07 46.35
N ASP A 747 34.04 12.12 45.83
CA ASP A 747 34.63 10.83 45.47
C ASP A 747 35.54 11.00 44.25
N CYS A 748 36.52 10.12 44.09
CA CYS A 748 37.40 10.07 42.92
C CYS A 748 36.77 9.22 41.81
N GLY A 749 36.81 9.70 40.57
CA GLY A 749 36.25 9.03 39.41
C GLY A 749 34.74 9.25 39.21
N ALA A 750 34.26 8.75 38.07
CA ALA A 750 32.85 8.83 37.70
C ALA A 750 32.03 7.78 38.45
N ALA A 751 31.02 8.21 39.20
CA ALA A 751 30.05 7.38 39.90
C ALA A 751 28.72 8.12 39.98
N GLU A 752 27.59 7.47 39.72
CA GLU A 752 26.27 8.06 39.93
C GLU A 752 25.68 7.57 41.27
N PHE A 753 25.18 8.46 42.14
CA PHE A 753 24.24 8.09 43.20
C PHE A 753 23.09 9.09 43.28
N CYS A 754 21.87 8.57 43.12
CA CYS A 754 20.56 9.21 43.25
C CYS A 754 20.30 10.45 42.37
N ALA A 755 19.51 10.29 41.31
CA ALA A 755 18.97 11.42 40.56
C ALA A 755 18.21 12.39 41.49
N SER A 756 18.62 13.66 41.48
CA SER A 756 17.70 14.74 41.81
C SER A 756 16.65 14.78 40.70
N THR A 757 15.37 14.59 41.06
CA THR A 757 14.31 14.81 40.07
C THR A 757 14.18 16.30 39.86
N SER A 758 14.32 16.77 38.62
CA SER A 758 13.93 18.12 38.24
C SER A 758 12.44 18.15 37.93
N SER A 759 11.75 19.18 38.43
CA SER A 759 10.34 19.43 38.10
C SER A 759 10.14 20.91 37.84
N ILE A 760 9.22 21.25 36.95
CA ILE A 760 8.90 22.64 36.64
C ILE A 760 7.63 23.03 37.41
N ASP A 761 7.73 24.03 38.27
CA ASP A 761 6.61 24.68 38.95
C ASP A 761 6.23 25.92 38.15
N SER A 762 5.20 25.78 37.31
CA SER A 762 4.71 26.86 36.46
C SER A 762 3.66 27.69 37.20
N ILE A 763 4.02 28.93 37.54
CA ILE A 763 3.18 29.83 38.34
C ILE A 763 2.88 31.09 37.54
N PHE A 764 1.62 31.50 37.54
CA PHE A 764 1.18 32.79 37.01
C PHE A 764 0.72 33.70 38.16
N ALA A 765 1.21 34.94 38.22
CA ALA A 765 0.80 35.94 39.22
C ALA A 765 0.81 37.36 38.65
N CYS A 766 0.23 38.32 39.36
CA CYS A 766 -0.05 39.65 38.77
C CYS A 766 0.93 40.75 39.16
N ASP A 767 1.34 40.82 40.43
CA ASP A 767 2.28 41.82 40.94
C ASP A 767 3.59 41.18 41.39
N SER A 768 3.46 40.20 42.30
CA SER A 768 4.56 39.36 42.72
C SER A 768 4.08 38.06 43.34
N ILE A 769 4.94 37.03 43.37
CA ILE A 769 4.79 35.89 44.25
C ILE A 769 5.90 35.90 45.29
N VAL A 770 5.61 35.42 46.50
CA VAL A 770 6.66 34.85 47.33
C VAL A 770 6.72 33.38 46.95
N TRP A 771 7.80 32.97 46.27
CA TRP A 771 7.93 31.58 45.83
C TRP A 771 8.47 30.70 46.96
N GLN A 772 8.56 29.38 46.73
CA GLN A 772 8.91 28.38 47.75
C GLN A 772 10.28 28.63 48.42
N ASP A 773 11.15 29.39 47.75
CA ASP A 773 12.44 29.88 48.26
C ASP A 773 12.35 31.07 49.24
N GLY A 774 11.13 31.58 49.48
CA GLY A 774 10.88 32.73 50.34
C GLY A 774 11.20 34.09 49.69
N ILE A 775 11.59 34.12 48.41
CA ILE A 775 11.91 35.35 47.68
C ILE A 775 10.64 35.89 47.00
N THR A 776 10.47 37.21 47.07
CA THR A 776 9.41 37.92 46.34
C THR A 776 9.85 38.21 44.90
N TYR A 777 9.21 37.58 43.93
CA TYR A 777 9.42 37.80 42.51
C TYR A 777 8.32 38.68 41.94
N SER A 778 8.67 39.89 41.48
CA SER A 778 7.73 40.89 40.94
C SER A 778 7.83 41.12 39.41
N SER A 779 8.49 40.23 38.70
CA SER A 779 8.58 40.19 37.23
C SER A 779 8.72 38.74 36.76
N ASN A 780 8.51 38.46 35.46
CA ASN A 780 8.76 37.13 34.87
C ASN A 780 10.11 36.58 35.31
N ASN A 781 10.13 35.31 35.73
CA ASN A 781 11.34 34.65 36.17
C ASN A 781 11.29 33.17 35.78
N HIS A 782 12.26 32.76 34.95
CA HIS A 782 12.37 31.40 34.42
C HIS A 782 13.69 30.73 34.84
N THR A 783 14.39 31.33 35.81
CA THR A 783 15.74 30.92 36.21
C THR A 783 15.87 30.63 37.70
N ALA A 784 14.88 31.02 38.51
CA ALA A 784 14.84 30.71 39.93
C ALA A 784 14.66 29.22 40.18
N THR A 785 15.36 28.69 41.19
CA THR A 785 15.35 27.27 41.58
C THR A 785 15.17 27.11 43.08
N TYR A 786 14.48 26.05 43.51
CA TYR A 786 14.26 25.71 44.92
C TYR A 786 14.57 24.24 45.19
N PHE A 787 15.21 23.95 46.31
CA PHE A 787 15.69 22.62 46.66
C PHE A 787 14.82 21.98 47.75
N LEU A 788 14.30 20.78 47.50
CA LEU A 788 13.66 19.93 48.51
C LEU A 788 14.59 18.77 48.88
N GLN A 789 14.74 18.49 50.18
CA GLN A 789 15.60 17.40 50.65
C GLN A 789 14.76 16.22 51.15
N ASN A 790 15.03 15.01 50.65
CA ASN A 790 14.40 13.80 51.18
C ASN A 790 15.15 13.27 52.43
N ALA A 791 14.56 12.29 53.13
CA ALA A 791 15.09 11.76 54.39
C ALA A 791 16.48 11.08 54.29
N ASN A 792 16.98 10.83 53.09
CA ASN A 792 18.31 10.26 52.82
C ASN A 792 19.32 11.32 52.34
N GLY A 793 18.97 12.61 52.35
CA GLY A 793 19.88 13.72 52.05
C GLY A 793 19.97 14.13 50.58
N CYS A 794 19.25 13.47 49.66
CA CYS A 794 19.18 13.86 48.24
C CYS A 794 18.35 15.13 48.07
N ASP A 795 18.76 16.01 47.15
CA ASP A 795 18.02 17.19 46.75
C ASP A 795 17.13 16.91 45.52
N SER A 796 16.09 17.72 45.34
CA SER A 796 15.28 17.78 44.12
C SER A 796 15.15 19.23 43.75
N ILE A 797 15.41 19.56 42.48
CA ILE A 797 15.41 20.94 41.99
C ILE A 797 14.05 21.22 41.37
N ILE A 798 13.33 22.17 41.96
CA ILE A 798 12.15 22.75 41.33
C ILE A 798 12.61 23.98 40.55
N HIS A 799 12.28 24.07 39.27
CA HIS A 799 12.48 25.25 38.46
C HIS A 799 11.21 26.09 38.47
N LEU A 800 11.32 27.38 38.81
CA LEU A 800 10.23 28.32 38.66
C LEU A 800 10.10 28.72 37.20
N ASN A 801 8.94 28.44 36.61
CA ASN A 801 8.48 29.06 35.38
C ASN A 801 7.41 30.10 35.75
N LEU A 802 7.86 31.29 36.17
CA LEU A 802 7.00 32.38 36.61
C LEU A 802 6.74 33.37 35.48
N THR A 803 5.45 33.56 35.18
CA THR A 803 4.97 34.70 34.41
C THR A 803 4.24 35.68 35.34
N ILE A 804 4.80 36.89 35.52
CA ILE A 804 4.13 38.05 36.13
C ILE A 804 3.42 38.82 35.03
N GLY A 805 2.09 38.67 34.95
CA GLY A 805 1.30 39.26 33.88
C GLY A 805 0.51 40.49 34.32
N THR A 806 0.76 41.63 33.68
CA THR A 806 -0.31 42.59 33.34
C THR A 806 -0.98 42.06 32.08
N THR A 807 -2.04 41.27 32.23
CA THR A 807 -2.68 40.63 31.09
C THR A 807 -3.58 41.61 30.37
N VAL A 808 -3.15 41.99 29.16
CA VAL A 808 -4.08 42.19 28.07
C VAL A 808 -4.66 40.82 27.73
N HIS A 809 -5.94 40.63 28.00
CA HIS A 809 -6.68 39.44 27.62
C HIS A 809 -7.40 39.72 26.31
N ILE A 810 -7.51 38.74 25.43
CA ILE A 810 -8.37 38.82 24.25
C ILE A 810 -9.44 37.75 24.42
N ASP A 811 -10.66 38.20 24.68
CA ASP A 811 -11.89 37.42 24.62
C ASP A 811 -12.18 37.09 23.16
N SER A 812 -11.62 35.97 22.70
CA SER A 812 -11.91 35.45 21.37
C SER A 812 -13.20 34.63 21.42
N PHE A 813 -14.24 35.11 20.73
CA PHE A 813 -15.51 34.42 20.62
C PHE A 813 -15.77 34.05 19.17
N ILE A 814 -16.13 32.79 18.93
CA ILE A 814 -16.75 32.37 17.68
C ILE A 814 -18.19 31.99 18.03
N VAL A 815 -19.18 32.75 17.54
CA VAL A 815 -20.61 32.47 17.80
C VAL A 815 -21.40 32.58 16.51
N CYS A 816 -22.57 31.94 16.45
CA CYS A 816 -23.23 31.73 15.15
C CYS A 816 -24.18 32.85 14.72
N ASP A 817 -24.66 33.69 15.64
CA ASP A 817 -25.66 34.73 15.33
C ASP A 817 -25.27 36.11 15.92
N SER A 818 -25.10 36.20 17.25
CA SER A 818 -24.61 37.42 17.90
C SER A 818 -24.07 37.12 19.29
N LEU A 819 -23.13 37.93 19.76
CA LEU A 819 -22.59 37.87 21.12
C LEU A 819 -23.00 39.14 21.88
N THR A 820 -23.75 38.98 22.97
CA THR A 820 -23.79 40.03 24.01
C THR A 820 -22.57 39.87 24.88
N TRP A 821 -21.59 40.76 24.69
CA TRP A 821 -20.29 40.65 25.31
C TRP A 821 -20.27 41.29 26.70
N ILE A 822 -19.19 41.04 27.47
CA ILE A 822 -19.08 41.41 28.90
C ILE A 822 -19.18 42.92 29.18
N ASN A 823 -19.01 43.77 28.16
CA ASN A 823 -19.29 45.21 28.27
C ASN A 823 -20.79 45.57 28.19
N GLY A 824 -21.68 44.58 28.04
CA GLY A 824 -23.13 44.72 27.98
C GLY A 824 -23.69 45.08 26.59
N LEU A 825 -22.85 45.15 25.55
CA LEU A 825 -23.27 45.43 24.17
C LEU A 825 -23.40 44.13 23.35
N THR A 826 -24.37 44.09 22.43
CA THR A 826 -24.58 42.97 21.50
C THR A 826 -23.94 43.24 20.15
N TYR A 827 -23.08 42.32 19.73
CA TYR A 827 -22.35 42.35 18.47
C TYR A 827 -22.85 41.22 17.56
N SER A 828 -23.37 41.57 16.39
CA SER A 828 -23.91 40.62 15.39
C SER A 828 -23.08 40.53 14.11
N GLN A 829 -21.84 41.04 14.15
CA GLN A 829 -20.82 40.96 13.10
C GLN A 829 -19.45 40.83 13.76
N ASN A 830 -18.43 40.44 12.99
CA ASN A 830 -17.06 40.31 13.49
C ASN A 830 -16.59 41.62 14.16
N ASN A 831 -15.87 41.50 15.28
CA ASN A 831 -15.40 42.66 16.03
C ASN A 831 -14.10 42.34 16.78
N ASP A 832 -13.03 43.04 16.47
CA ASP A 832 -11.69 42.85 17.04
C ASP A 832 -11.18 44.07 17.84
N SER A 833 -12.06 45.04 18.11
CA SER A 833 -11.66 46.36 18.63
C SER A 833 -12.36 46.80 19.91
N ALA A 834 -13.44 46.12 20.34
CA ALA A 834 -14.09 46.42 21.61
C ALA A 834 -13.23 45.98 22.80
N PHE A 835 -13.27 46.68 23.94
CA PHE A 835 -12.56 46.27 25.16
C PHE A 835 -13.36 46.59 26.44
N VAL A 836 -13.05 45.90 27.55
CA VAL A 836 -13.52 46.22 28.92
C VAL A 836 -12.37 46.07 29.91
N VAL A 837 -12.47 46.74 31.06
CA VAL A 837 -11.48 46.62 32.14
C VAL A 837 -12.15 45.98 33.34
N TYR A 838 -11.62 44.84 33.80
CA TYR A 838 -12.04 44.21 35.05
C TYR A 838 -10.89 44.11 36.05
N THR A 839 -11.27 44.18 37.32
CA THR A 839 -10.40 43.86 38.46
C THR A 839 -10.90 42.55 39.07
N ASN A 840 -10.05 41.53 39.11
CA ASN A 840 -10.42 40.24 39.73
C ASN A 840 -10.36 40.33 41.27
N HIS A 841 -10.78 39.26 41.98
CA HIS A 841 -10.81 39.23 43.45
C HIS A 841 -9.42 39.32 44.12
N LEU A 842 -8.33 39.21 43.34
CA LEU A 842 -6.94 39.38 43.78
C LEU A 842 -6.36 40.76 43.42
N GLY A 843 -7.14 41.64 42.79
CA GLY A 843 -6.78 43.05 42.55
C GLY A 843 -6.00 43.34 41.26
N CYS A 844 -5.77 42.37 40.38
CA CYS A 844 -5.08 42.59 39.11
C CYS A 844 -6.01 43.28 38.10
N ASP A 845 -5.55 44.32 37.40
CA ASP A 845 -6.28 44.92 36.30
C ASP A 845 -6.06 44.10 35.01
N SER A 846 -7.15 43.76 34.32
CA SER A 846 -7.09 43.11 33.02
C SER A 846 -7.86 43.95 32.02
N ILE A 847 -7.18 44.37 30.96
CA ILE A 847 -7.83 44.94 29.77
C ILE A 847 -8.20 43.75 28.90
N VAL A 848 -9.49 43.47 28.76
CA VAL A 848 -10.00 42.41 27.91
C VAL A 848 -10.44 43.02 26.58
N PHE A 849 -9.85 42.64 25.47
CA PHE A 849 -10.28 42.99 24.11
C PHE A 849 -11.21 41.91 23.56
N LEU A 850 -12.23 42.27 22.81
CA LEU A 850 -13.08 41.34 22.08
C LEU A 850 -12.43 41.02 20.73
N ASN A 851 -12.27 39.74 20.43
CA ASN A 851 -12.02 39.21 19.09
C ASN A 851 -13.15 38.26 18.70
N LEU A 852 -14.24 38.85 18.23
CA LEU A 852 -15.46 38.16 17.81
C LEU A 852 -15.40 37.82 16.32
N THR A 853 -15.61 36.55 16.00
CA THR A 853 -15.97 36.08 14.66
C THR A 853 -17.38 35.51 14.70
N ILE A 854 -18.29 35.98 13.84
CA ILE A 854 -19.59 35.37 13.61
C ILE A 854 -19.42 34.30 12.54
N ALA A 855 -19.57 33.02 12.91
CA ALA A 855 -19.38 31.88 12.01
C ALA A 855 -20.67 31.52 11.27
N ASP A 856 -20.57 31.25 9.96
CA ASP A 856 -21.70 30.82 9.14
C ASP A 856 -22.10 29.37 9.46
N LYS A 857 -23.42 29.10 9.49
CA LYS A 857 -23.99 27.75 9.64
C LYS A 857 -23.81 27.00 8.32
N TYR A 858 -23.15 25.84 8.36
CA TYR A 858 -23.02 24.95 7.19
C TYR A 858 -23.84 23.68 7.38
N ALA A 859 -24.40 23.19 6.28
CA ALA A 859 -25.12 21.93 6.21
C ALA A 859 -24.41 21.05 5.19
N ASP A 860 -24.02 19.85 5.60
CA ASP A 860 -23.28 18.90 4.76
C ASP A 860 -24.08 17.61 4.60
N THR A 861 -23.90 16.91 3.49
CA THR A 861 -24.56 15.62 3.23
C THR A 861 -23.52 14.55 2.99
N ILE A 862 -23.47 13.58 3.91
CA ILE A 862 -22.59 12.43 3.86
C ILE A 862 -23.34 11.29 3.15
N TYR A 863 -22.69 10.76 2.10
CA TYR A 863 -23.17 9.62 1.35
C TYR A 863 -22.43 8.38 1.83
N VAL A 864 -23.18 7.36 2.28
CA VAL A 864 -22.64 6.08 2.71
C VAL A 864 -23.30 4.97 1.92
N ASP A 865 -22.50 4.05 1.41
CA ASP A 865 -22.96 2.88 0.68
C ASP A 865 -22.28 1.65 1.31
N THR A 866 -23.07 0.72 1.86
CA THR A 866 -22.52 -0.42 2.62
C THR A 866 -23.41 -1.67 2.55
N CYS A 867 -22.85 -2.82 2.92
CA CYS A 867 -23.54 -4.11 2.85
C CYS A 867 -24.29 -4.42 4.15
N ASP A 868 -25.52 -4.96 4.02
CA ASP A 868 -26.40 -5.51 5.07
C ASP A 868 -26.82 -4.55 6.22
N PHE A 869 -25.91 -3.79 6.83
CA PHE A 869 -26.22 -2.81 7.87
C PHE A 869 -25.17 -1.69 8.00
N TYR A 870 -25.59 -0.54 8.54
CA TYR A 870 -24.73 0.60 8.87
C TYR A 870 -25.11 1.19 10.20
N THR A 871 -24.14 1.43 11.10
CA THR A 871 -24.40 2.17 12.34
C THR A 871 -23.92 3.60 12.20
N TRP A 872 -24.85 4.56 12.29
CA TRP A 872 -24.56 5.98 12.13
C TRP A 872 -24.02 6.62 13.41
N THR A 873 -23.49 7.84 13.31
CA THR A 873 -22.89 8.61 14.43
C THR A 873 -23.86 8.85 15.59
N ASN A 874 -25.17 8.82 15.34
CA ASN A 874 -26.20 8.90 16.36
C ASN A 874 -26.42 7.58 17.14
N GLY A 875 -25.65 6.54 16.83
CA GLY A 875 -25.75 5.21 17.44
C GLY A 875 -26.90 4.34 16.91
N ILE A 876 -27.64 4.79 15.88
CA ILE A 876 -28.70 4.01 15.25
C ILE A 876 -28.11 3.12 14.16
N THR A 877 -28.40 1.82 14.23
CA THR A 877 -28.10 0.86 13.17
C THR A 877 -29.25 0.80 12.17
N TYR A 878 -28.96 1.14 10.93
CA TYR A 878 -29.83 0.99 9.78
C TYR A 878 -29.53 -0.34 9.09
N ASN A 879 -30.58 -1.05 8.70
CA ASN A 879 -30.52 -2.30 7.93
C ASN A 879 -31.29 -2.19 6.60
N VAL A 880 -31.67 -0.96 6.22
CA VAL A 880 -32.31 -0.60 4.95
C VAL A 880 -31.83 0.79 4.54
N SER A 881 -31.74 1.03 3.23
CA SER A 881 -31.37 2.35 2.68
C SER A 881 -32.29 3.44 3.22
N THR A 882 -31.73 4.59 3.55
CA THR A 882 -32.45 5.74 4.09
C THR A 882 -31.83 7.02 3.58
N ASN A 883 -32.66 8.01 3.26
CA ASN A 883 -32.18 9.30 2.77
C ASN A 883 -32.51 10.40 3.76
N ASN A 884 -31.59 11.35 3.88
CA ASN A 884 -31.79 12.62 4.55
C ASN A 884 -32.10 12.48 6.05
N VAL A 885 -31.51 11.48 6.71
CA VAL A 885 -31.56 11.36 8.17
C VAL A 885 -30.51 12.30 8.75
N SER A 886 -30.94 13.26 9.54
CA SER A 886 -30.03 14.23 10.13
C SER A 886 -29.49 13.78 11.47
N ASP A 887 -28.24 14.11 11.71
CA ASP A 887 -27.65 14.13 13.04
C ASP A 887 -27.02 15.50 13.28
N THR A 888 -26.96 15.90 14.54
CA THR A 888 -26.40 17.19 14.92
C THR A 888 -25.09 16.92 15.60
N LEU A 889 -23.97 17.16 14.91
CA LEU A 889 -22.67 17.11 15.56
C LEU A 889 -22.46 18.43 16.29
N THR A 890 -22.30 18.34 17.60
CA THR A 890 -21.91 19.49 18.42
C THR A 890 -20.45 19.80 18.11
N SER A 891 -20.18 20.86 17.34
CA SER A 891 -18.83 21.41 17.27
C SER A 891 -18.39 21.82 18.68
N ILE A 892 -17.07 21.84 18.94
CA ILE A 892 -16.51 22.27 20.23
C ILE A 892 -16.96 23.70 20.65
N TYR A 893 -17.55 24.48 19.74
CA TYR A 893 -18.05 25.85 19.96
C TYR A 893 -19.59 25.99 19.90
N GLY A 894 -20.36 24.91 19.77
CA GLY A 894 -21.82 24.93 19.84
C GLY A 894 -22.56 25.57 18.65
N CYS A 895 -21.86 25.80 17.53
CA CYS A 895 -22.53 26.05 16.25
C CYS A 895 -22.85 24.70 15.61
N ASP A 896 -24.12 24.32 15.70
CA ASP A 896 -24.62 23.04 15.21
C ASP A 896 -24.60 23.02 13.69
N SER A 897 -23.78 22.13 13.12
CA SER A 897 -23.88 21.77 11.71
C SER A 897 -24.83 20.58 11.60
N ILE A 898 -25.82 20.70 10.72
CA ILE A 898 -26.69 19.57 10.41
C ILE A 898 -25.96 18.74 9.36
N ILE A 899 -25.55 17.53 9.72
CA ILE A 899 -25.08 16.54 8.75
C ILE A 899 -26.25 15.65 8.36
N TYR A 900 -26.45 15.49 7.05
CA TYR A 900 -27.45 14.59 6.50
C TYR A 900 -26.78 13.30 6.07
N LEU A 901 -27.33 12.16 6.46
CA LEU A 901 -26.94 10.85 5.95
C LEU A 901 -27.85 10.47 4.77
N ASN A 902 -27.24 10.27 3.61
CA ASN A 902 -27.83 9.50 2.53
C ASN A 902 -27.16 8.13 2.51
N LEU A 903 -27.87 7.12 3.00
CA LEU A 903 -27.40 5.77 3.17
C LEU A 903 -28.04 4.83 2.16
N VAL A 904 -27.22 4.12 1.41
CA VAL A 904 -27.63 2.97 0.59
C VAL A 904 -27.13 1.70 1.29
N ILE A 905 -28.06 0.80 1.63
CA ILE A 905 -27.75 -0.56 2.11
C ILE A 905 -28.07 -1.55 1.01
N ARG A 906 -27.08 -2.38 0.64
CA ARG A 906 -27.27 -3.50 -0.29
C ARG A 906 -27.22 -4.82 0.48
N ASN A 907 -28.25 -5.64 0.33
CA ASN A 907 -28.33 -6.94 1.01
C ASN A 907 -27.66 -8.03 0.18
N SER A 908 -26.96 -8.94 0.84
CA SER A 908 -26.51 -10.19 0.24
C SER A 908 -27.68 -11.17 0.05
N ASP A 909 -27.73 -11.88 -1.09
CA ASP A 909 -28.78 -12.86 -1.41
C ASP A 909 -28.23 -14.29 -1.49
N THR A 910 -29.10 -15.28 -1.25
CA THR A 910 -28.76 -16.70 -1.45
C THR A 910 -29.84 -17.41 -2.26
N THR A 911 -29.42 -18.27 -3.21
CA THR A 911 -30.33 -19.01 -4.08
C THR A 911 -29.81 -20.42 -4.40
N SER A 912 -30.62 -21.28 -5.01
CA SER A 912 -30.25 -22.65 -5.34
C SER A 912 -30.61 -23.02 -6.79
N ALA A 913 -29.73 -23.78 -7.43
CA ALA A 913 -29.89 -24.34 -8.78
C ALA A 913 -30.21 -25.84 -8.69
N LEU A 914 -31.40 -26.24 -9.15
CA LEU A 914 -31.87 -27.62 -9.17
C LEU A 914 -31.71 -28.21 -10.58
N ILE A 915 -30.78 -29.16 -10.76
CA ILE A 915 -30.45 -29.76 -12.06
C ILE A 915 -30.63 -31.27 -12.02
N ASN A 916 -31.33 -31.84 -13.01
CA ASN A 916 -31.43 -33.28 -13.22
C ASN A 916 -30.78 -33.65 -14.56
N SER A 917 -29.81 -34.56 -14.56
CA SER A 917 -29.08 -34.99 -15.75
C SER A 917 -29.06 -36.52 -15.89
N CYS A 918 -28.98 -37.01 -17.13
CA CYS A 918 -28.87 -38.44 -17.46
C CYS A 918 -27.40 -38.90 -17.68
N ALA A 919 -26.46 -37.96 -17.65
CA ALA A 919 -25.04 -38.15 -17.85
C ALA A 919 -24.24 -37.13 -17.03
N GLU A 920 -22.90 -37.14 -17.13
CA GLU A 920 -22.05 -36.15 -16.46
C GLU A 920 -22.46 -34.71 -16.78
N TYR A 921 -22.35 -33.80 -15.80
CA TYR A 921 -22.80 -32.41 -15.90
C TYR A 921 -21.71 -31.45 -15.44
N THR A 922 -21.33 -30.50 -16.28
CA THR A 922 -20.40 -29.42 -15.91
C THR A 922 -21.19 -28.21 -15.40
N TRP A 923 -20.90 -27.77 -14.17
CA TRP A 923 -21.58 -26.64 -13.53
C TRP A 923 -20.81 -25.32 -13.72
N ILE A 924 -21.37 -24.20 -13.25
CA ILE A 924 -20.83 -22.83 -13.43
C ILE A 924 -19.47 -22.61 -12.73
N ASP A 925 -19.09 -23.50 -11.83
CA ASP A 925 -17.76 -23.55 -11.22
C ASP A 925 -16.68 -24.15 -12.14
N GLY A 926 -17.07 -24.65 -13.32
CA GLY A 926 -16.19 -25.31 -14.28
C GLY A 926 -15.88 -26.78 -13.95
N ILE A 927 -16.49 -27.36 -12.91
CA ILE A 927 -16.28 -28.75 -12.50
C ILE A 927 -17.31 -29.67 -13.18
N THR A 928 -16.85 -30.79 -13.74
CA THR A 928 -17.71 -31.86 -14.28
C THR A 928 -18.06 -32.87 -13.20
N TYR A 929 -19.34 -32.95 -12.87
CA TYR A 929 -19.91 -33.88 -11.90
C TYR A 929 -20.36 -35.16 -12.59
N THR A 930 -19.80 -36.30 -12.17
CA THR A 930 -20.14 -37.64 -12.66
C THR A 930 -21.12 -38.39 -11.74
N SER A 931 -21.52 -37.77 -10.63
CA SER A 931 -22.56 -38.25 -9.70
C SER A 931 -23.32 -37.06 -9.09
N SER A 932 -24.51 -37.31 -8.52
CA SER A 932 -25.35 -36.30 -7.86
C SER A 932 -24.57 -35.49 -6.80
N ASN A 933 -24.80 -34.18 -6.73
CA ASN A 933 -24.14 -33.28 -5.79
C ASN A 933 -25.12 -32.23 -5.25
N ASN A 934 -25.22 -32.10 -3.93
CA ASN A 934 -26.10 -31.13 -3.27
C ASN A 934 -25.39 -30.14 -2.34
N THR A 935 -24.06 -30.05 -2.41
CA THR A 935 -23.24 -29.23 -1.52
C THR A 935 -22.36 -28.22 -2.25
N ALA A 936 -22.18 -28.34 -3.56
CA ALA A 936 -21.37 -27.40 -4.31
C ALA A 936 -22.00 -26.00 -4.25
N THR A 937 -21.16 -24.98 -4.04
CA THR A 937 -21.57 -23.58 -3.96
C THR A 937 -20.75 -22.73 -4.90
N TYR A 938 -21.36 -21.68 -5.43
CA TYR A 938 -20.69 -20.72 -6.29
C TYR A 938 -21.03 -19.31 -5.83
N ILE A 939 -20.01 -18.48 -5.63
CA ILE A 939 -20.18 -17.09 -5.20
C ILE A 939 -20.30 -16.22 -6.46
N LEU A 940 -21.42 -15.54 -6.59
CA LEU A 940 -21.57 -14.47 -7.56
C LEU A 940 -21.03 -13.19 -6.93
N ASN A 941 -19.82 -12.83 -7.35
CA ASN A 941 -19.22 -11.57 -6.97
C ASN A 941 -19.97 -10.45 -7.69
N ASN A 942 -20.67 -9.60 -6.94
CA ASN A 942 -21.14 -8.35 -7.53
C ASN A 942 -19.98 -7.35 -7.54
N ILE A 943 -20.05 -6.36 -8.43
CA ILE A 943 -18.94 -5.43 -8.64
C ILE A 943 -18.67 -4.49 -7.45
N ASN A 944 -19.49 -4.58 -6.38
CA ASN A 944 -19.45 -3.74 -5.20
C ASN A 944 -19.16 -4.52 -3.89
N GLY A 945 -18.79 -5.81 -3.96
CA GLY A 945 -18.33 -6.62 -2.82
C GLY A 945 -19.40 -7.11 -1.83
N CYS A 946 -20.70 -6.99 -2.13
CA CYS A 946 -21.76 -7.64 -1.35
C CYS A 946 -22.18 -8.96 -2.04
N ASP A 947 -21.41 -10.01 -1.85
CA ASP A 947 -21.50 -11.22 -2.68
C ASP A 947 -22.73 -12.10 -2.37
N SER A 948 -23.26 -12.77 -3.39
CA SER A 948 -24.39 -13.70 -3.27
C SER A 948 -23.96 -15.15 -3.47
N ILE A 949 -24.53 -16.09 -2.72
CA ILE A 949 -24.14 -17.52 -2.78
C ILE A 949 -25.23 -18.34 -3.50
N ILE A 950 -24.81 -19.09 -4.52
CA ILE A 950 -25.64 -20.09 -5.22
C ILE A 950 -25.27 -21.49 -4.74
N TYR A 951 -26.26 -22.32 -4.38
CA TYR A 951 -26.10 -23.75 -4.08
C TYR A 951 -26.48 -24.62 -5.28
N LEU A 952 -25.69 -25.64 -5.60
CA LEU A 952 -26.03 -26.69 -6.57
C LEU A 952 -26.78 -27.83 -5.88
N HIS A 953 -27.90 -28.22 -6.48
CA HIS A 953 -28.64 -29.44 -6.18
C HIS A 953 -28.79 -30.25 -7.48
N LEU A 954 -27.75 -31.01 -7.80
CA LEU A 954 -27.64 -31.88 -8.97
C LEU A 954 -28.05 -33.32 -8.64
N THR A 955 -28.95 -33.89 -9.44
CA THR A 955 -29.27 -35.33 -9.45
C THR A 955 -28.84 -35.94 -10.79
N ILE A 956 -28.03 -36.99 -10.76
CA ILE A 956 -27.65 -37.77 -11.96
C ILE A 956 -28.28 -39.17 -11.86
N ASP A 957 -29.18 -39.48 -12.79
CA ASP A 957 -29.87 -40.78 -12.89
C ASP A 957 -29.17 -41.69 -13.92
N SER A 958 -28.34 -42.62 -13.45
CA SER A 958 -27.65 -43.59 -14.31
C SER A 958 -28.51 -44.83 -14.61
N ILE A 959 -28.49 -45.33 -15.86
CA ILE A 959 -29.27 -46.50 -16.30
C ILE A 959 -28.34 -47.72 -16.44
N ASP A 960 -28.73 -48.85 -15.85
CA ASP A 960 -28.06 -50.14 -16.06
C ASP A 960 -28.60 -50.84 -17.33
N THR A 961 -27.82 -50.82 -18.41
CA THR A 961 -28.20 -51.40 -19.71
C THR A 961 -27.78 -52.86 -19.89
N GLU A 962 -27.34 -53.54 -18.83
CA GLU A 962 -26.96 -54.95 -18.91
C GLU A 962 -28.18 -55.86 -19.14
N VAL A 963 -28.00 -56.91 -19.93
CA VAL A 963 -29.03 -57.93 -20.21
C VAL A 963 -28.43 -59.32 -20.00
N THR A 964 -29.13 -60.15 -19.23
CA THR A 964 -28.74 -61.54 -18.97
C THR A 964 -29.54 -62.50 -19.85
N HIS A 965 -28.90 -63.58 -20.31
CA HIS A 965 -29.50 -64.61 -21.16
C HIS A 965 -29.56 -65.96 -20.42
N ASN A 966 -30.76 -66.51 -20.23
CA ASN A 966 -30.96 -67.79 -19.56
C ASN A 966 -31.96 -68.67 -20.32
N GLN A 967 -31.51 -69.84 -20.81
CA GLN A 967 -32.34 -70.85 -21.50
C GLN A 967 -33.29 -70.29 -22.58
N GLY A 968 -32.82 -69.37 -23.42
CA GLY A 968 -33.61 -68.77 -24.50
C GLY A 968 -34.46 -67.56 -24.12
N THR A 969 -34.39 -67.08 -22.88
CA THR A 969 -35.04 -65.83 -22.43
C THR A 969 -33.99 -64.77 -22.09
N LEU A 970 -34.21 -63.53 -22.57
CA LEU A 970 -33.40 -62.35 -22.27
C LEU A 970 -34.03 -61.55 -21.13
N ILE A 971 -33.25 -61.02 -20.19
CA ILE A 971 -33.74 -60.28 -19.02
C ILE A 971 -32.87 -59.04 -18.79
N ALA A 972 -33.48 -57.86 -18.79
CA ALA A 972 -32.79 -56.59 -18.50
C ALA A 972 -32.47 -56.44 -17.01
N SER A 973 -31.24 -56.03 -16.67
CA SER A 973 -30.75 -55.93 -15.28
C SER A 973 -31.30 -54.72 -14.53
N ALA A 974 -31.48 -53.57 -15.19
CA ALA A 974 -32.11 -52.41 -14.57
C ALA A 974 -33.45 -52.77 -13.95
N THR A 975 -33.68 -52.40 -12.70
CA THR A 975 -34.94 -52.56 -11.98
C THR A 975 -35.67 -51.21 -11.87
N ASN A 976 -37.00 -51.21 -11.72
CA ASN A 976 -37.82 -49.99 -11.66
C ASN A 976 -37.75 -49.10 -12.92
N ALA A 977 -37.44 -49.70 -14.07
CA ALA A 977 -37.45 -49.04 -15.38
C ALA A 977 -38.62 -49.58 -16.23
N THR A 978 -38.90 -48.92 -17.35
CA THR A 978 -39.75 -49.49 -18.41
C THR A 978 -38.87 -49.99 -19.55
N TYR A 979 -39.36 -50.99 -20.30
CA TYR A 979 -38.58 -51.73 -21.29
C TYR A 979 -39.32 -51.74 -22.62
N GLN A 980 -38.57 -51.74 -23.72
CA GLN A 980 -39.08 -52.03 -25.05
C GLN A 980 -38.04 -52.86 -25.78
N TRP A 981 -38.37 -54.11 -26.13
CA TRP A 981 -37.47 -54.98 -26.87
C TRP A 981 -37.44 -54.63 -28.35
N LEU A 982 -36.25 -54.76 -28.94
CA LEU A 982 -35.90 -54.32 -30.28
C LEU A 982 -35.24 -55.49 -31.03
N ASP A 983 -35.54 -55.62 -32.33
CA ASP A 983 -34.88 -56.57 -33.22
C ASP A 983 -33.69 -55.88 -33.91
N CYS A 984 -32.49 -56.25 -33.52
CA CYS A 984 -31.26 -55.68 -34.07
C CYS A 984 -31.01 -56.10 -35.52
N ASN A 985 -31.55 -57.24 -35.97
CA ASN A 985 -31.39 -57.68 -37.36
C ASN A 985 -32.22 -56.81 -38.33
N GLU A 986 -33.24 -56.13 -37.81
CA GLU A 986 -34.07 -55.17 -38.55
C GLU A 986 -33.82 -53.72 -38.08
N ASN A 987 -32.55 -53.32 -37.91
CA ASN A 987 -32.18 -51.93 -37.57
C ASN A 987 -32.81 -51.41 -36.25
N TYR A 988 -32.87 -52.25 -35.22
CA TYR A 988 -33.50 -51.94 -33.93
C TYR A 988 -35.00 -51.63 -34.04
N ASN A 989 -35.68 -52.24 -35.01
CA ASN A 989 -37.13 -52.15 -35.10
C ASN A 989 -37.79 -52.59 -33.78
N LEU A 990 -38.78 -51.84 -33.34
CA LEU A 990 -39.57 -52.16 -32.15
C LEU A 990 -40.30 -53.49 -32.34
N ILE A 991 -40.19 -54.38 -31.34
CA ILE A 991 -40.96 -55.62 -31.29
C ILE A 991 -42.28 -55.29 -30.60
N PRO A 992 -43.42 -55.22 -31.33
CA PRO A 992 -44.64 -54.66 -30.79
C PRO A 992 -45.16 -55.45 -29.59
N GLY A 993 -45.38 -54.78 -28.45
CA GLY A 993 -45.96 -55.37 -27.24
C GLY A 993 -44.96 -56.02 -26.28
N GLU A 994 -43.70 -56.16 -26.68
CA GLU A 994 -42.65 -56.74 -25.83
C GLU A 994 -42.02 -55.68 -24.92
N ILE A 995 -42.73 -55.36 -23.83
CA ILE A 995 -42.39 -54.28 -22.88
C ILE A 995 -42.04 -54.77 -21.47
N ASN A 996 -41.97 -56.09 -21.28
CA ASN A 996 -41.61 -56.69 -20.00
C ASN A 996 -40.09 -56.68 -19.81
N GLN A 997 -39.63 -56.70 -18.55
CA GLN A 997 -38.21 -56.79 -18.21
C GLN A 997 -37.54 -58.05 -18.83
N SER A 998 -38.33 -59.11 -19.06
CA SER A 998 -37.89 -60.32 -19.73
C SER A 998 -38.59 -60.51 -21.08
N TYR A 999 -37.86 -60.98 -22.09
CA TYR A 999 -38.36 -61.32 -23.41
C TYR A 999 -37.93 -62.73 -23.83
N HIS A 1000 -38.86 -63.48 -24.42
CA HIS A 1000 -38.64 -64.84 -24.90
C HIS A 1000 -38.84 -64.90 -26.43
N PRO A 1001 -37.75 -64.81 -27.22
CA PRO A 1001 -37.84 -64.84 -28.68
C PRO A 1001 -38.45 -66.14 -29.20
N ILE A 1002 -39.34 -66.04 -30.19
CA ILE A 1002 -39.98 -67.20 -30.85
C ILE A 1002 -39.32 -67.58 -32.18
N VAL A 1003 -38.35 -66.78 -32.63
CA VAL A 1003 -37.53 -67.01 -33.82
C VAL A 1003 -36.06 -66.77 -33.47
N ASN A 1004 -35.15 -67.35 -34.25
CA ASN A 1004 -33.72 -67.09 -34.08
C ASN A 1004 -33.44 -65.64 -34.53
N GLY A 1005 -32.73 -64.88 -33.71
CA GLY A 1005 -32.51 -63.45 -33.95
C GLY A 1005 -31.51 -62.81 -33.02
N ASN A 1006 -31.33 -61.50 -33.14
CA ASN A 1006 -30.40 -60.69 -32.35
C ASN A 1006 -31.19 -59.54 -31.75
N TYR A 1007 -31.22 -59.40 -30.43
CA TYR A 1007 -32.21 -58.56 -29.73
C TYR A 1007 -31.56 -57.62 -28.72
N ALA A 1008 -32.10 -56.42 -28.57
CA ALA A 1008 -31.70 -55.43 -27.57
C ALA A 1008 -32.95 -54.91 -26.84
N VAL A 1009 -32.75 -54.17 -25.75
CA VAL A 1009 -33.83 -53.53 -25.01
C VAL A 1009 -33.53 -52.05 -24.81
N ALA A 1010 -34.49 -51.18 -25.17
CA ALA A 1010 -34.49 -49.79 -24.73
C ALA A 1010 -35.07 -49.73 -23.31
N ILE A 1011 -34.30 -49.16 -22.39
CA ILE A 1011 -34.63 -49.05 -20.97
C ILE A 1011 -34.87 -47.57 -20.65
N THR A 1012 -36.01 -47.28 -20.02
CA THR A 1012 -36.33 -45.94 -19.55
C THR A 1012 -36.44 -45.93 -18.03
N TYR A 1013 -35.54 -45.19 -17.36
CA TYR A 1013 -35.59 -44.96 -15.91
C TYR A 1013 -35.80 -43.46 -15.67
N ASN A 1014 -36.87 -43.10 -14.96
CA ASN A 1014 -37.39 -41.73 -14.89
C ASN A 1014 -37.61 -41.13 -16.31
N SER A 1015 -36.91 -40.05 -16.65
CA SER A 1015 -36.94 -39.39 -17.96
C SER A 1015 -35.79 -39.77 -18.89
N CYS A 1016 -34.87 -40.62 -18.42
CA CYS A 1016 -33.68 -41.00 -19.17
C CYS A 1016 -33.93 -42.31 -19.92
N VAL A 1017 -33.49 -42.39 -21.18
CA VAL A 1017 -33.63 -43.57 -22.05
C VAL A 1017 -32.24 -43.99 -22.54
N ASP A 1018 -31.89 -45.26 -22.38
CA ASP A 1018 -30.67 -45.85 -22.93
C ASP A 1018 -30.94 -47.28 -23.44
N THR A 1019 -30.11 -47.77 -24.37
CA THR A 1019 -30.36 -49.04 -25.09
C THR A 1019 -29.23 -50.04 -24.83
N SER A 1020 -29.59 -51.28 -24.51
CA SER A 1020 -28.62 -52.36 -24.33
C SER A 1020 -27.89 -52.70 -25.63
N GLN A 1021 -26.75 -53.36 -25.49
CA GLN A 1021 -26.14 -54.09 -26.62
C GLN A 1021 -27.07 -55.19 -27.16
N CYS A 1022 -26.83 -55.63 -28.41
CA CYS A 1022 -27.58 -56.72 -29.04
C CYS A 1022 -27.08 -58.11 -28.61
N LEU A 1023 -28.00 -59.01 -28.28
CA LEU A 1023 -27.72 -60.39 -27.87
C LEU A 1023 -28.33 -61.42 -28.82
N VAL A 1024 -27.54 -62.43 -29.19
CA VAL A 1024 -27.92 -63.49 -30.15
C VAL A 1024 -28.69 -64.61 -29.44
N VAL A 1025 -29.85 -65.00 -30.00
CA VAL A 1025 -30.68 -66.13 -29.56
C VAL A 1025 -30.89 -67.10 -30.73
N ALA A 1026 -30.56 -68.39 -30.53
CA ALA A 1026 -30.65 -69.44 -31.56
C ALA A 1026 -31.23 -70.77 -31.02
N GLY A 1027 -32.04 -71.46 -31.84
CA GLY A 1027 -32.62 -72.80 -31.57
C GLY A 1027 -34.16 -72.95 -31.63
N ILE A 1028 -34.92 -71.95 -32.12
CA ILE A 1028 -36.37 -71.81 -31.81
C ILE A 1028 -37.32 -71.93 -33.05
N GLY A 1029 -36.84 -71.93 -34.31
CA GLY A 1029 -37.70 -72.12 -35.49
C GLY A 1029 -37.00 -72.51 -36.82
N PHE A 1030 -37.74 -73.14 -37.76
CA PHE A 1030 -37.29 -73.55 -39.11
C PHE A 1030 -38.02 -72.76 -40.23
N ASN A 1031 -37.26 -72.27 -41.21
CA ASN A 1031 -37.71 -71.42 -42.32
C ASN A 1031 -38.58 -72.16 -43.37
N GLU A 1032 -39.75 -71.60 -43.74
CA GLU A 1032 -40.49 -71.97 -44.96
C GLU A 1032 -40.05 -71.06 -46.14
N VAL A 1033 -39.76 -71.70 -47.27
CA VAL A 1033 -39.28 -71.11 -48.53
C VAL A 1033 -40.47 -70.68 -49.38
N ASP A 1034 -40.52 -69.41 -49.78
CA ASP A 1034 -41.59 -68.82 -50.58
C ASP A 1034 -41.40 -69.18 -52.07
N ASN A 1035 -42.11 -70.21 -52.55
CA ASN A 1035 -42.26 -70.51 -53.97
C ASN A 1035 -43.66 -70.06 -54.42
N SER A 1036 -43.69 -69.01 -55.24
CA SER A 1036 -44.84 -68.40 -55.92
C SER A 1036 -45.94 -69.38 -56.34
N ALA A 1037 -46.99 -69.47 -55.53
CA ALA A 1037 -48.08 -70.42 -55.76
C ALA A 1037 -49.18 -69.81 -56.64
N ILE A 1038 -49.42 -70.45 -57.79
CA ILE A 1038 -50.33 -70.08 -58.91
C ILE A 1038 -51.82 -70.04 -58.51
N PHE A 1039 -52.16 -70.54 -57.32
CA PHE A 1039 -53.50 -70.55 -56.76
C PHE A 1039 -53.50 -70.02 -55.33
N SER A 1040 -54.57 -69.33 -54.95
CA SER A 1040 -54.84 -68.89 -53.58
C SER A 1040 -56.11 -69.55 -53.05
N ILE A 1041 -56.08 -69.91 -51.76
CA ILE A 1041 -57.20 -70.57 -51.09
C ILE A 1041 -57.61 -69.73 -49.89
N HIS A 1042 -58.86 -69.25 -49.88
CA HIS A 1042 -59.36 -68.37 -48.82
C HIS A 1042 -60.87 -68.56 -48.59
N PRO A 1043 -61.40 -68.17 -47.42
CA PRO A 1043 -60.66 -67.70 -46.24
C PRO A 1043 -59.90 -68.84 -45.56
N ASN A 1044 -58.72 -68.54 -45.03
CA ASN A 1044 -57.96 -69.45 -44.18
C ASN A 1044 -57.51 -68.65 -42.95
N PRO A 1045 -58.11 -68.87 -41.76
CA PRO A 1045 -59.00 -69.98 -41.40
C PRO A 1045 -60.41 -69.93 -42.03
N THR A 1046 -61.06 -71.09 -42.19
CA THR A 1046 -62.42 -71.24 -42.77
C THR A 1046 -63.41 -71.82 -41.76
N THR A 1047 -64.71 -71.57 -41.95
CA THR A 1047 -65.81 -72.27 -41.26
C THR A 1047 -66.28 -73.53 -42.01
N GLY A 1048 -65.68 -73.83 -43.17
CA GLY A 1048 -65.97 -75.01 -43.99
C GLY A 1048 -66.20 -74.71 -45.47
N GLU A 1049 -66.46 -73.48 -45.88
CA GLU A 1049 -66.50 -73.08 -47.31
C GLU A 1049 -65.18 -72.41 -47.69
N LEU A 1050 -64.57 -72.85 -48.79
CA LEU A 1050 -63.31 -72.35 -49.32
C LEU A 1050 -63.49 -71.93 -50.78
N ILE A 1051 -62.90 -70.80 -51.11
CA ILE A 1051 -62.79 -70.25 -52.45
C ILE A 1051 -61.36 -70.48 -52.92
N LEU A 1052 -61.25 -71.12 -54.08
CA LEU A 1052 -60.01 -71.35 -54.79
C LEU A 1052 -59.96 -70.38 -55.96
N ASP A 1053 -59.08 -69.38 -55.88
CA ASP A 1053 -58.84 -68.42 -56.95
C ASP A 1053 -57.55 -68.76 -57.70
N GLY A 1054 -57.59 -68.57 -59.02
CA GLY A 1054 -56.47 -68.85 -59.94
C GLY A 1054 -56.94 -69.46 -61.26
N LYS A 1055 -56.05 -70.11 -61.99
CA LYS A 1055 -56.35 -70.72 -63.30
C LYS A 1055 -57.08 -72.07 -63.17
N ILE A 1056 -58.29 -72.06 -62.62
CA ILE A 1056 -59.07 -73.26 -62.27
C ILE A 1056 -59.29 -74.21 -63.47
N SER A 1057 -59.29 -73.70 -64.70
CA SER A 1057 -59.40 -74.49 -65.94
C SER A 1057 -58.23 -75.45 -66.19
N GLU A 1058 -57.10 -75.27 -65.51
CA GLU A 1058 -55.87 -76.08 -65.63
C GLU A 1058 -55.74 -77.17 -64.54
N ILE A 1059 -56.71 -77.25 -63.61
CA ILE A 1059 -56.67 -78.22 -62.51
C ILE A 1059 -57.19 -79.58 -62.98
N ASP A 1060 -56.34 -80.60 -62.85
CA ASP A 1060 -56.66 -81.99 -63.16
C ASP A 1060 -57.34 -82.68 -61.97
N GLN A 1061 -56.85 -82.44 -60.74
CA GLN A 1061 -57.37 -83.08 -59.53
C GLN A 1061 -57.21 -82.22 -58.28
N ILE A 1062 -58.16 -82.32 -57.34
CA ILE A 1062 -58.06 -81.71 -55.99
C ILE A 1062 -58.30 -82.78 -54.93
N LEU A 1063 -57.47 -82.76 -53.88
CA LEU A 1063 -57.60 -83.58 -52.67
C LEU A 1063 -57.62 -82.70 -51.42
N ILE A 1064 -58.48 -83.02 -50.47
CA ILE A 1064 -58.41 -82.50 -49.10
C ILE A 1064 -58.04 -83.66 -48.20
N ILE A 1065 -57.03 -83.46 -47.37
CA ILE A 1065 -56.44 -84.50 -46.54
C ILE A 1065 -56.38 -84.01 -45.09
N ASN A 1066 -56.79 -84.85 -44.13
CA ASN A 1066 -56.59 -84.55 -42.71
C ASN A 1066 -55.11 -84.76 -42.31
N PRO A 1067 -54.69 -84.36 -41.10
CA PRO A 1067 -53.31 -84.51 -40.65
C PRO A 1067 -52.84 -85.96 -40.53
N MET A 1068 -53.78 -86.92 -40.46
CA MET A 1068 -53.49 -88.36 -40.45
C MET A 1068 -53.27 -88.93 -41.86
N GLY A 1069 -53.31 -88.09 -42.91
CA GLY A 1069 -53.09 -88.50 -44.29
C GLY A 1069 -54.32 -89.10 -44.99
N GLN A 1070 -55.49 -89.08 -44.34
CA GLN A 1070 -56.73 -89.60 -44.92
C GLN A 1070 -57.37 -88.57 -45.85
N VAL A 1071 -57.76 -88.99 -47.05
CA VAL A 1071 -58.43 -88.14 -48.04
C VAL A 1071 -59.90 -87.99 -47.68
N ILE A 1072 -60.33 -86.77 -47.39
CA ILE A 1072 -61.69 -86.41 -46.98
C ILE A 1072 -62.53 -85.97 -48.18
N PHE A 1073 -61.88 -85.35 -49.15
CA PHE A 1073 -62.51 -84.93 -50.39
C PHE A 1073 -61.59 -85.20 -51.57
N ARG A 1074 -62.15 -85.66 -52.69
CA ARG A 1074 -61.45 -85.88 -53.95
C ARG A 1074 -62.35 -85.48 -55.12
N SER A 1075 -61.82 -84.66 -56.02
CA SER A 1075 -62.44 -84.39 -57.33
C SER A 1075 -61.42 -84.65 -58.45
N ASN A 1076 -61.79 -85.49 -59.41
CA ASN A 1076 -60.95 -85.90 -60.54
C ASN A 1076 -61.24 -85.10 -61.83
N ASN A 1077 -62.10 -84.08 -61.76
CA ASN A 1077 -62.40 -83.19 -62.89
C ASN A 1077 -62.91 -81.85 -62.34
N ALA A 1078 -61.98 -81.02 -61.86
CA ALA A 1078 -62.29 -79.82 -61.08
C ALA A 1078 -62.94 -78.68 -61.89
N LYS A 1079 -63.03 -78.81 -63.22
CA LYS A 1079 -63.56 -77.79 -64.14
C LYS A 1079 -65.04 -77.43 -63.91
N THR A 1080 -65.80 -78.26 -63.21
CA THR A 1080 -67.23 -78.03 -62.91
C THR A 1080 -67.49 -77.43 -61.51
N LEU A 1081 -66.46 -77.14 -60.71
CA LEU A 1081 -66.62 -76.68 -59.31
C LEU A 1081 -66.74 -75.15 -59.15
N ASN A 1082 -66.60 -74.36 -60.22
CA ASN A 1082 -66.66 -72.88 -60.19
C ASN A 1082 -65.87 -72.24 -59.02
N GLY A 1083 -64.70 -72.79 -58.68
CA GLY A 1083 -63.81 -72.23 -57.66
C GLY A 1083 -64.28 -72.38 -56.21
N LYS A 1084 -65.34 -73.14 -55.92
CA LYS A 1084 -65.82 -73.38 -54.55
C LYS A 1084 -65.59 -74.81 -54.11
N ILE A 1085 -65.06 -74.96 -52.89
CA ILE A 1085 -64.74 -76.24 -52.26
C ILE A 1085 -65.32 -76.24 -50.85
N TYR A 1086 -65.99 -77.31 -50.46
CA TYR A 1086 -66.54 -77.47 -49.12
C TYR A 1086 -65.74 -78.51 -48.34
N LEU A 1087 -65.25 -78.10 -47.17
CA LEU A 1087 -64.47 -78.92 -46.25
C LEU A 1087 -65.39 -79.48 -45.17
N ASP A 1088 -65.87 -80.70 -45.40
CA ASP A 1088 -66.86 -81.37 -44.56
C ASP A 1088 -66.19 -82.30 -43.53
N GLY A 1089 -65.42 -81.68 -42.61
CA GLY A 1089 -64.74 -82.33 -41.49
C GLY A 1089 -64.80 -81.49 -40.20
N PRO A 1090 -64.43 -82.06 -39.04
CA PRO A 1090 -64.38 -81.33 -37.77
C PRO A 1090 -63.35 -80.17 -37.79
N SER A 1091 -63.44 -79.23 -36.85
CA SER A 1091 -62.45 -78.16 -36.72
C SER A 1091 -61.03 -78.72 -36.53
N GLY A 1092 -60.06 -78.16 -37.23
CA GLY A 1092 -58.68 -78.65 -37.24
C GLY A 1092 -57.90 -78.26 -38.49
N LEU A 1093 -56.62 -78.66 -38.53
CA LEU A 1093 -55.74 -78.42 -39.67
C LEU A 1093 -56.02 -79.41 -40.80
N TYR A 1094 -56.02 -78.92 -42.03
CA TYR A 1094 -56.19 -79.71 -43.24
C TYR A 1094 -55.14 -79.33 -44.29
N PHE A 1095 -54.87 -80.27 -45.19
CA PHE A 1095 -53.98 -80.07 -46.32
C PHE A 1095 -54.77 -80.20 -47.61
N ILE A 1096 -54.78 -79.14 -48.41
CA ILE A 1096 -55.39 -79.14 -49.73
C ILE A 1096 -54.30 -79.33 -50.76
N ARG A 1097 -54.36 -80.44 -51.48
CA ARG A 1097 -53.45 -80.77 -52.56
C ARG A 1097 -54.13 -80.58 -53.90
N ILE A 1098 -53.48 -79.85 -54.81
CA ILE A 1098 -53.99 -79.54 -56.14
C ILE A 1098 -53.01 -80.10 -57.16
N LEU A 1099 -53.49 -80.94 -58.07
CA LEU A 1099 -52.75 -81.44 -59.22
C LEU A 1099 -53.05 -80.55 -60.42
N SER A 1100 -52.03 -79.89 -60.95
CA SER A 1100 -52.11 -79.03 -62.12
C SER A 1100 -50.89 -79.30 -62.99
N GLN A 1101 -51.08 -79.55 -64.29
CA GLN A 1101 -49.98 -79.82 -65.23
C GLN A 1101 -49.05 -80.97 -64.77
N ASN A 1102 -49.62 -82.04 -64.20
CA ASN A 1102 -48.92 -83.19 -63.61
C ASN A 1102 -48.11 -82.95 -62.32
N GLU A 1103 -48.18 -81.79 -61.67
CA GLU A 1103 -47.50 -81.53 -60.38
C GLU A 1103 -48.47 -81.26 -59.22
N TRP A 1104 -48.12 -81.75 -58.02
CA TRP A 1104 -48.91 -81.56 -56.81
C TRP A 1104 -48.44 -80.36 -56.00
N LEU A 1105 -49.29 -79.34 -55.89
CA LEU A 1105 -49.16 -78.22 -54.96
C LEU A 1105 -49.90 -78.55 -53.66
N THR A 1106 -49.39 -78.13 -52.50
CA THR A 1106 -50.00 -78.42 -51.19
C THR A 1106 -50.14 -77.15 -50.36
N TYR A 1107 -51.33 -76.91 -49.84
CA TYR A 1107 -51.68 -75.74 -49.04
C TYR A 1107 -52.19 -76.18 -47.66
N LYS A 1108 -51.78 -75.48 -46.60
CA LYS A 1108 -52.28 -75.69 -45.25
C LYS A 1108 -53.51 -74.82 -45.02
N VAL A 1109 -54.61 -75.40 -44.57
CA VAL A 1109 -55.86 -74.68 -44.26
C VAL A 1109 -56.37 -75.08 -42.89
N LEU A 1110 -56.67 -74.10 -42.04
CA LEU A 1110 -57.27 -74.30 -40.73
C LEU A 1110 -58.79 -74.14 -40.82
N LYS A 1111 -59.55 -75.14 -40.37
CA LYS A 1111 -61.00 -75.01 -40.17
C LYS A 1111 -61.29 -74.75 -38.70
N ASN A 1112 -62.02 -73.66 -38.43
CA ASN A 1112 -62.47 -73.30 -37.09
C ASN A 1112 -63.76 -74.01 -36.71
#